data_AF-A0A0F3IK90-F1
#
_entry.id   AF-A0A0F3IK90-F1
#
_cell.length_a   1.000
_cell.length_b   1.000
_cell.length_c   1.000
_cell.angle_alpha   90.00
_cell.angle_beta   90.00
_cell.angle_gamma   90.00
#
_symmetry.space_group_name_H-M   'P 1'
#
loop_
_entity.id
_entity.type
_entity.pdbx_description
1 polymer ?
#
loop_
_entity_poly.entity_id
_entity_poly.type
_entity_poly.pdbx_seq_one_letter_code
_entity_poly.pdbx_strand_id
1 'polypeptide(L)'
;MKLKPYKRKWYKRTRPSRCLYEVGSAVLLFGLLSQHVELQHTSLNALNELATLGYQIPKDAEPVRVFPSLTEGSFSASHAGGWRPGSIFLRSQPEGELGAEVYLRHELFHEASFRTCHGVLPNWAEEMAAMHFSGELKHTEATWPSDAEINAFKHRQQQSAQLTQTDIALLKRIAVNTAWPTQPCAVPPALKKLLTNTELTSGYVLINLASARIVARGGDWRSVTPPGSLLKLPYAAALASANSSELGNELAASDTDKLLLRRGQFSDTLYQTLLSPIAHQQLPKQSINTTTDNPSAWLGERLSSGEFPIQASLPELALSLRAALLLKPDYFQGLSQNGSTPDSTLAGQAEDLLQVIRQQHVIVKTGSVSTATGQPLFGLMALAWPASKPVYLAIIRQAGVRGASLLAEAVSQLKQWQRQFPVSQANVRVHVLSLLPRESWQVDGSCPELTTQTSRFNLCGQYRVDANAQGSRSIRYFQGIFDNLPNRQLVLTTDVFSYTEGVLSAEAQTLTGSARAAMRAAIAWNGRQGQHRHSEANALCDTTHCMVFMGALQPSHTAIEPLDNHLLDVLTELAHRTNTNWLSFAKGGEQRWQTYWPQAQLTQLLAEPWIQDIRRERRKTGDIWIHLYYAEQEETLSCEVFRNRLKLASCPDTITLAPDQASWVFSGIGEGHGLGLSLSRAQALSEQGMSAEQILIDAYQRK
;
A
#
# COMPACT_ATOMS: atom_id res chain seq x y z
N MET A 1 35.95 -65.04 -62.68
CA MET A 1 34.81 -65.82 -62.15
C MET A 1 33.93 -64.84 -61.38
N LYS A 2 32.81 -64.37 -61.97
CA LYS A 2 31.42 -64.81 -61.66
C LYS A 2 31.02 -64.47 -60.20
N LEU A 3 30.00 -63.67 -59.86
CA LEU A 3 28.69 -63.40 -60.47
C LEU A 3 28.08 -62.06 -60.01
N LYS A 4 27.21 -61.51 -60.87
CA LYS A 4 26.30 -60.36 -60.69
C LYS A 4 25.13 -60.66 -59.72
N PRO A 5 24.47 -59.61 -59.17
CA PRO A 5 23.33 -59.74 -58.26
C PRO A 5 22.02 -60.06 -59.00
N TYR A 6 21.17 -60.88 -58.37
CA TYR A 6 19.86 -61.27 -58.90
C TYR A 6 18.76 -60.34 -58.36
N LYS A 7 17.98 -59.76 -59.28
CA LYS A 7 16.79 -58.95 -59.03
C LYS A 7 15.64 -59.80 -58.46
N ARG A 8 14.77 -59.21 -57.64
CA ARG A 8 13.32 -59.44 -57.74
C ARG A 8 12.51 -58.20 -57.34
N LYS A 9 11.60 -57.83 -58.24
CA LYS A 9 10.60 -56.76 -58.09
C LYS A 9 9.37 -57.29 -57.35
N TRP A 10 8.86 -56.45 -56.45
CA TRP A 10 7.46 -56.07 -56.18
C TRP A 10 6.33 -57.08 -56.46
N TYR A 11 5.58 -57.38 -55.40
CA TYR A 11 4.14 -57.57 -55.45
C TYR A 11 3.48 -56.62 -54.43
N LYS A 12 2.62 -55.72 -54.92
CA LYS A 12 1.66 -54.99 -54.09
C LYS A 12 0.60 -55.98 -53.60
N ARG A 13 0.27 -55.94 -52.30
CA ARG A 13 -1.04 -56.38 -51.82
C ARG A 13 -1.53 -55.46 -50.71
N THR A 14 -2.81 -55.19 -50.83
CA THR A 14 -3.67 -54.16 -50.26
C THR A 14 -3.91 -54.30 -48.75
N ARG A 15 -4.17 -53.16 -48.08
CA ARG A 15 -4.82 -53.11 -46.75
C ARG A 15 -6.20 -53.78 -46.80
N PRO A 16 -6.61 -54.43 -45.70
CA PRO A 16 -7.75 -53.97 -44.91
C PRO A 16 -7.33 -53.77 -43.43
N SER A 17 -7.41 -52.56 -42.87
CA SER A 17 -8.60 -51.97 -42.20
C SER A 17 -8.78 -52.49 -40.77
N ARG A 18 -8.30 -51.74 -39.77
CA ARG A 18 -9.09 -50.79 -38.95
C ARG A 18 -10.15 -51.39 -38.02
N CYS A 19 -10.56 -52.66 -38.16
CA CYS A 19 -11.59 -53.26 -37.27
C CYS A 19 -11.07 -53.79 -35.93
N LEU A 20 -9.77 -54.04 -35.77
CA LEU A 20 -9.25 -54.70 -34.55
C LEU A 20 -8.84 -53.75 -33.42
N TYR A 21 -8.76 -52.44 -33.69
CA TYR A 21 -8.39 -51.45 -32.67
C TYR A 21 -9.60 -50.81 -31.97
N GLU A 22 -10.81 -50.88 -32.54
CA GLU A 22 -12.05 -50.37 -31.92
C GLU A 22 -12.64 -51.31 -30.85
N VAL A 23 -12.26 -52.60 -30.85
CA VAL A 23 -12.83 -53.62 -29.95
C VAL A 23 -12.22 -53.55 -28.53
N GLY A 24 -11.01 -53.01 -28.38
CA GLY A 24 -10.32 -52.92 -27.07
C GLY A 24 -10.85 -51.79 -26.18
N SER A 25 -11.16 -50.63 -26.78
CA SER A 25 -11.83 -49.49 -26.13
C SER A 25 -13.20 -49.87 -25.61
N ALA A 26 -13.88 -50.73 -26.38
CA ALA A 26 -15.19 -51.26 -26.10
C ALA A 26 -15.26 -52.23 -24.89
N VAL A 27 -14.14 -52.53 -24.21
CA VAL A 27 -14.14 -53.45 -23.06
C VAL A 27 -13.88 -52.71 -21.72
N LEU A 28 -13.19 -51.57 -21.73
CA LEU A 28 -12.84 -50.83 -20.50
C LEU A 28 -13.79 -49.65 -20.17
N LEU A 29 -14.48 -49.09 -21.18
CA LEU A 29 -15.68 -48.27 -20.97
C LEU A 29 -16.92 -49.12 -20.62
N PHE A 30 -16.93 -50.40 -21.03
CA PHE A 30 -18.16 -51.19 -21.12
C PHE A 30 -18.18 -52.47 -20.27
N GLY A 31 -17.06 -52.90 -19.67
CA GLY A 31 -17.06 -54.09 -18.80
C GLY A 31 -18.08 -53.98 -17.66
N LEU A 32 -18.30 -52.77 -17.14
CA LEU A 32 -19.21 -52.47 -16.04
C LEU A 32 -20.57 -51.87 -16.45
N LEU A 33 -20.71 -51.35 -17.68
CA LEU A 33 -21.98 -50.90 -18.28
C LEU A 33 -22.62 -51.94 -19.20
N SER A 34 -21.98 -53.10 -19.41
CA SER A 34 -22.40 -54.19 -20.30
C SER A 34 -23.81 -54.72 -20.02
N GLN A 35 -24.35 -54.45 -18.83
CA GLN A 35 -25.70 -54.82 -18.42
C GLN A 35 -26.74 -53.69 -18.61
N HIS A 36 -26.33 -52.49 -19.07
CA HIS A 36 -27.17 -51.30 -19.26
C HIS A 36 -26.98 -50.66 -20.65
N VAL A 37 -27.60 -51.27 -21.66
CA VAL A 37 -27.51 -50.87 -23.09
C VAL A 37 -27.89 -49.40 -23.33
N GLU A 38 -28.81 -48.84 -22.55
CA GLU A 38 -29.26 -47.45 -22.70
C GLU A 38 -28.22 -46.42 -22.22
N LEU A 39 -27.55 -46.69 -21.09
CA LEU A 39 -26.46 -45.85 -20.58
C LEU A 39 -25.23 -45.92 -21.48
N GLN A 40 -24.99 -47.11 -22.03
CA GLN A 40 -23.97 -47.34 -23.04
C GLN A 40 -24.18 -46.45 -24.27
N HIS A 41 -25.40 -46.44 -24.81
CA HIS A 41 -25.74 -45.62 -25.97
C HIS A 41 -25.66 -44.12 -25.64
N THR A 42 -26.15 -43.72 -24.46
CA THR A 42 -26.05 -42.33 -23.98
C THR A 42 -24.60 -41.86 -23.90
N SER A 43 -23.71 -42.67 -23.33
CA SER A 43 -22.29 -42.33 -23.21
C SER A 43 -21.63 -42.10 -24.56
N LEU A 44 -21.92 -42.97 -25.54
CA LEU A 44 -21.36 -42.87 -26.89
C LEU A 44 -21.85 -41.61 -27.61
N ASN A 45 -23.14 -41.31 -27.50
CA ASN A 45 -23.72 -40.10 -28.09
C ASN A 45 -23.12 -38.85 -27.45
N ALA A 46 -23.01 -38.82 -26.12
CA ALA A 46 -22.43 -37.69 -25.39
C ALA A 46 -20.97 -37.41 -25.79
N LEU A 47 -20.13 -38.45 -25.90
CA LEU A 47 -18.75 -38.30 -26.34
C LEU A 47 -18.66 -37.82 -27.79
N ASN A 48 -19.51 -38.32 -28.69
CA ASN A 48 -19.55 -37.85 -30.08
C ASN A 48 -19.99 -36.39 -30.19
N GLU A 49 -20.97 -35.96 -29.39
CA GLU A 49 -21.40 -34.56 -29.29
C GLU A 49 -20.24 -33.67 -28.80
N LEU A 50 -19.56 -34.06 -27.72
CA LEU A 50 -18.41 -33.32 -27.18
C LEU A 50 -17.26 -33.24 -28.18
N ALA A 51 -16.96 -34.32 -28.88
CA ALA A 51 -15.95 -34.33 -29.95
C ALA A 51 -16.32 -33.38 -31.10
N THR A 52 -17.60 -33.33 -31.47
CA THR A 52 -18.12 -32.41 -32.52
C THR A 52 -18.01 -30.95 -32.09
N LEU A 53 -18.20 -30.68 -30.79
CA LEU A 53 -17.98 -29.36 -30.19
C LEU A 53 -16.49 -29.01 -30.04
N GLY A 54 -15.56 -29.93 -30.33
CA GLY A 54 -14.12 -29.70 -30.31
C GLY A 54 -13.43 -30.05 -28.98
N TYR A 55 -14.12 -30.74 -28.06
CA TYR A 55 -13.49 -31.26 -26.85
C TYR A 55 -12.64 -32.50 -27.16
N GLN A 56 -11.53 -32.62 -26.44
CA GLN A 56 -10.71 -33.83 -26.39
C GLN A 56 -11.43 -34.92 -25.60
N ILE A 57 -11.89 -35.94 -26.29
CA ILE A 57 -12.52 -37.11 -25.69
C ILE A 57 -11.49 -38.16 -25.24
N PRO A 58 -11.84 -39.02 -24.27
CA PRO A 58 -10.99 -40.13 -23.84
C PRO A 58 -10.56 -41.02 -25.00
N LYS A 59 -9.30 -41.47 -24.96
CA LYS A 59 -8.69 -42.38 -25.95
C LYS A 59 -8.29 -43.69 -25.28
N ASP A 60 -8.01 -44.73 -26.08
CA ASP A 60 -7.66 -46.07 -25.60
C ASP A 60 -6.48 -46.11 -24.61
N ALA A 61 -5.52 -45.18 -24.74
CA ALA A 61 -4.37 -45.08 -23.86
C ALA A 61 -4.71 -44.46 -22.48
N GLU A 62 -5.86 -43.81 -22.34
CA GLU A 62 -6.31 -43.08 -21.14
C GLU A 62 -7.84 -43.21 -20.95
N PRO A 63 -8.36 -44.42 -20.68
CA PRO A 63 -9.79 -44.67 -20.64
C PRO A 63 -10.46 -44.05 -19.40
N VAL A 64 -11.75 -43.73 -19.54
CA VAL A 64 -12.62 -43.36 -18.41
C VAL A 64 -13.30 -44.60 -17.88
N ARG A 65 -13.24 -44.81 -16.57
CA ARG A 65 -13.90 -45.94 -15.89
C ARG A 65 -15.22 -45.47 -15.31
N VAL A 66 -16.33 -46.00 -15.80
CA VAL A 66 -17.66 -45.74 -15.24
C VAL A 66 -18.03 -46.88 -14.30
N PHE A 67 -18.26 -46.57 -13.02
CA PHE A 67 -18.67 -47.53 -12.01
C PHE A 67 -20.19 -47.43 -11.78
N PRO A 68 -20.94 -48.55 -11.91
CA PRO A 68 -22.36 -48.59 -11.53
C PRO A 68 -22.50 -48.44 -10.01
N SER A 69 -23.66 -48.00 -9.55
CA SER A 69 -23.95 -47.78 -8.13
C SER A 69 -23.83 -49.10 -7.34
N LEU A 70 -22.66 -49.36 -6.76
CA LEU A 70 -22.52 -50.38 -5.74
C LEU A 70 -22.82 -49.71 -4.40
N THR A 71 -23.93 -50.12 -3.79
CA THR A 71 -24.39 -49.91 -2.39
C THR A 71 -25.28 -48.71 -2.07
N GLU A 72 -26.34 -48.99 -1.29
CA GLU A 72 -27.27 -48.08 -0.60
C GLU A 72 -26.58 -47.24 0.52
N GLY A 73 -25.27 -47.01 0.44
CA GLY A 73 -24.53 -46.18 1.37
C GLY A 73 -24.70 -44.70 1.03
N SER A 74 -24.94 -43.86 2.04
CA SER A 74 -25.00 -42.41 1.88
C SER A 74 -23.66 -41.87 1.39
N PHE A 75 -23.51 -41.66 0.08
CA PHE A 75 -22.44 -40.84 -0.45
C PHE A 75 -22.73 -39.38 -0.10
N SER A 76 -21.83 -38.73 0.62
CA SER A 76 -21.92 -37.28 0.80
C SER A 76 -21.84 -36.61 -0.57
N ALA A 77 -22.55 -35.50 -0.77
CA ALA A 77 -22.45 -34.71 -2.01
C ALA A 77 -21.00 -34.29 -2.33
N SER A 78 -20.11 -34.32 -1.34
CA SER A 78 -18.66 -34.09 -1.47
C SER A 78 -17.83 -35.28 -2.01
N HIS A 79 -18.43 -36.45 -2.29
CA HIS A 79 -17.70 -37.66 -2.74
C HIS A 79 -18.04 -38.15 -4.15
N ALA A 80 -18.97 -37.52 -4.87
CA ALA A 80 -18.97 -37.64 -6.33
C ALA A 80 -17.98 -36.60 -6.88
N GLY A 81 -16.90 -37.07 -7.52
CA GLY A 81 -16.01 -36.17 -8.26
C GLY A 81 -15.01 -35.37 -7.42
N GLY A 82 -14.35 -35.99 -6.45
CA GLY A 82 -13.07 -35.46 -5.96
C GLY A 82 -11.98 -35.58 -7.04
N TRP A 83 -12.00 -34.70 -8.06
CA TRP A 83 -10.93 -34.37 -9.03
C TRP A 83 -9.97 -35.52 -9.41
N ARG A 84 -10.48 -36.73 -9.68
CA ARG A 84 -9.67 -37.86 -10.18
C ARG A 84 -9.97 -38.07 -11.66
N PRO A 85 -9.04 -37.71 -12.57
CA PRO A 85 -9.20 -37.99 -14.00
C PRO A 85 -9.45 -39.48 -14.23
N GLY A 86 -10.43 -39.80 -15.09
CA GLY A 86 -10.66 -41.16 -15.57
C GLY A 86 -11.50 -42.08 -14.68
N SER A 87 -12.33 -41.56 -13.76
CA SER A 87 -13.32 -42.37 -13.01
C SER A 87 -14.63 -41.62 -12.73
N ILE A 88 -15.77 -42.18 -13.17
CA ILE A 88 -17.13 -41.66 -12.98
C ILE A 88 -17.93 -42.66 -12.13
N PHE A 89 -18.62 -42.20 -11.10
CA PHE A 89 -19.45 -43.04 -10.22
C PHE A 89 -20.92 -42.69 -10.39
N LEU A 90 -21.72 -43.59 -10.97
CA LEU A 90 -23.14 -43.35 -11.18
C LEU A 90 -23.95 -43.55 -9.90
N ARG A 91 -24.90 -42.65 -9.64
CA ARG A 91 -25.89 -42.76 -8.55
C ARG A 91 -27.16 -43.43 -9.07
N SER A 92 -27.82 -44.25 -8.26
CA SER A 92 -29.13 -44.84 -8.58
C SER A 92 -30.25 -43.81 -8.62
N GLN A 93 -30.09 -42.70 -7.88
CA GLN A 93 -30.93 -41.50 -7.88
C GLN A 93 -30.02 -40.26 -7.76
N PRO A 94 -29.57 -39.64 -8.86
CA PRO A 94 -28.91 -38.34 -8.78
C PRO A 94 -29.91 -37.33 -8.19
N GLU A 95 -29.44 -36.31 -7.44
CA GLU A 95 -30.30 -35.38 -6.69
C GLU A 95 -31.51 -34.87 -7.53
N GLY A 96 -32.71 -35.39 -7.25
CA GLY A 96 -33.96 -35.04 -7.94
C GLY A 96 -34.60 -36.15 -8.76
N GLU A 97 -35.47 -35.77 -9.71
CA GLU A 97 -36.23 -36.66 -10.60
C GLU A 97 -35.47 -37.04 -11.89
N LEU A 98 -34.18 -36.69 -11.99
CA LEU A 98 -33.37 -36.88 -13.21
C LEU A 98 -32.81 -38.31 -13.28
N GLY A 99 -32.77 -38.89 -14.49
CA GLY A 99 -32.23 -40.22 -14.71
C GLY A 99 -30.70 -40.25 -14.73
N ALA A 100 -30.14 -41.46 -14.56
CA ALA A 100 -28.70 -41.71 -14.54
C ALA A 100 -28.00 -41.30 -15.86
N GLU A 101 -28.74 -41.22 -16.96
CA GLU A 101 -28.29 -40.76 -18.28
C GLU A 101 -27.91 -39.28 -18.31
N VAL A 102 -28.68 -38.42 -17.61
CA VAL A 102 -28.39 -36.97 -17.51
C VAL A 102 -27.12 -36.76 -16.69
N TYR A 103 -27.03 -37.48 -15.58
CA TYR A 103 -25.87 -37.41 -14.69
C TYR A 103 -24.59 -37.94 -15.36
N LEU A 104 -24.68 -39.05 -16.11
CA LEU A 104 -23.56 -39.55 -16.89
C LEU A 104 -23.05 -38.52 -17.90
N ARG A 105 -23.96 -37.79 -18.57
CA ARG A 105 -23.58 -36.71 -19.50
C ARG A 105 -22.88 -35.56 -18.79
N HIS A 106 -23.34 -35.17 -17.59
CA HIS A 106 -22.73 -34.14 -16.76
C HIS A 106 -21.28 -34.48 -16.40
N GLU A 107 -21.05 -35.68 -15.87
CA GLU A 107 -19.72 -36.12 -15.45
C GLU A 107 -18.76 -36.32 -16.65
N LEU A 108 -19.28 -36.78 -17.80
CA LEU A 108 -18.50 -36.86 -19.04
C LEU A 108 -18.09 -35.47 -19.55
N PHE A 109 -18.89 -34.43 -19.31
CA PHE A 109 -18.51 -33.07 -19.63
C PHE A 109 -17.30 -32.62 -18.82
N HIS A 110 -17.28 -32.84 -17.50
CA HIS A 110 -16.14 -32.48 -16.65
C HIS A 110 -14.85 -33.15 -17.10
N GLU A 111 -14.92 -34.45 -17.44
CA GLU A 111 -13.75 -35.17 -17.93
C GLU A 111 -13.24 -34.62 -19.28
N ALA A 112 -14.15 -34.33 -20.22
CA ALA A 112 -13.78 -33.75 -21.51
C ALA A 112 -13.27 -32.30 -21.38
N SER A 113 -13.88 -31.52 -20.49
CA SER A 113 -13.47 -30.16 -20.10
C SER A 113 -12.06 -30.17 -19.51
N PHE A 114 -11.78 -31.06 -18.55
CA PHE A 114 -10.46 -31.19 -17.93
C PHE A 114 -9.36 -31.48 -18.96
N ARG A 115 -9.61 -32.42 -19.89
CA ARG A 115 -8.67 -32.82 -20.95
C ARG A 115 -8.43 -31.71 -21.98
N THR A 116 -9.44 -30.90 -22.25
CA THR A 116 -9.38 -29.85 -23.29
C THR A 116 -8.89 -28.52 -22.74
N CYS A 117 -9.39 -28.14 -21.56
CA CYS A 117 -9.23 -26.82 -20.96
C CYS A 117 -8.16 -26.78 -19.87
N HIS A 118 -7.58 -27.91 -19.47
CA HIS A 118 -6.51 -28.01 -18.47
C HIS A 118 -6.81 -27.27 -17.14
N GLY A 119 -8.09 -27.25 -16.72
CA GLY A 119 -8.53 -26.58 -15.49
C GLY A 119 -8.50 -25.04 -15.55
N VAL A 120 -8.47 -24.44 -16.75
CA VAL A 120 -8.48 -22.97 -16.93
C VAL A 120 -9.87 -22.37 -16.67
N LEU A 121 -10.94 -23.16 -16.78
CA LEU A 121 -12.29 -22.70 -16.48
C LEU A 121 -12.48 -22.54 -14.96
N PRO A 122 -13.09 -21.44 -14.49
CA PRO A 122 -13.49 -21.35 -13.09
C PRO A 122 -14.63 -22.35 -12.81
N ASN A 123 -14.65 -22.93 -11.60
CA ASN A 123 -15.58 -24.01 -11.23
C ASN A 123 -17.05 -23.68 -11.57
N TRP A 124 -17.50 -22.44 -11.32
CA TRP A 124 -18.87 -22.04 -11.66
C TRP A 124 -19.17 -22.10 -13.15
N ALA A 125 -18.19 -21.80 -14.01
CA ALA A 125 -18.38 -21.83 -15.46
C ALA A 125 -18.36 -23.27 -15.98
N GLU A 126 -17.52 -24.11 -15.39
CA GLU A 126 -17.48 -25.53 -15.71
C GLU A 126 -18.80 -26.23 -15.33
N GLU A 127 -19.31 -26.00 -14.12
CA GLU A 127 -20.60 -26.52 -13.66
C GLU A 127 -21.77 -26.05 -14.54
N MET A 128 -21.85 -24.75 -14.87
CA MET A 128 -22.91 -24.24 -15.74
C MET A 128 -22.86 -24.88 -17.13
N ALA A 129 -21.67 -25.08 -17.68
CA ALA A 129 -21.48 -25.75 -18.96
C ALA A 129 -21.93 -27.22 -18.91
N ALA A 130 -21.60 -27.93 -17.82
CA ALA A 130 -22.02 -29.30 -17.58
C ALA A 130 -23.56 -29.41 -17.49
N MET A 131 -24.23 -28.47 -16.80
CA MET A 131 -25.69 -28.40 -16.72
C MET A 131 -26.34 -28.13 -18.09
N HIS A 132 -25.75 -27.25 -18.90
CA HIS A 132 -26.21 -26.99 -20.27
C HIS A 132 -26.09 -28.22 -21.17
N PHE A 133 -24.98 -28.94 -21.08
CA PHE A 133 -24.70 -30.11 -21.93
C PHE A 133 -25.51 -31.35 -21.53
N SER A 134 -25.66 -31.58 -20.23
CA SER A 134 -26.32 -32.78 -19.68
C SER A 134 -27.82 -32.80 -19.90
N GLY A 135 -28.46 -31.62 -20.01
CA GLY A 135 -29.91 -31.48 -20.08
C GLY A 135 -30.58 -31.28 -18.72
N GLU A 136 -29.81 -31.09 -17.65
CA GLU A 136 -30.32 -30.84 -16.29
C GLU A 136 -31.26 -29.62 -16.20
N LEU A 137 -31.13 -28.67 -17.12
CA LEU A 137 -31.90 -27.42 -17.11
C LEU A 137 -33.34 -27.57 -17.61
N LYS A 138 -33.73 -28.74 -18.15
CA LYS A 138 -35.03 -28.94 -18.82
C LYS A 138 -36.25 -28.71 -17.92
N HIS A 139 -36.10 -28.91 -16.61
CA HIS A 139 -37.16 -28.76 -15.61
C HIS A 139 -36.92 -27.57 -14.66
N THR A 140 -35.93 -26.73 -14.95
CA THR A 140 -35.59 -25.57 -14.12
C THR A 140 -36.46 -24.38 -14.49
N GLU A 141 -37.03 -23.70 -13.49
CA GLU A 141 -37.75 -22.45 -13.71
C GLU A 141 -36.81 -21.35 -14.22
N ALA A 142 -37.22 -20.63 -15.27
CA ALA A 142 -36.47 -19.54 -15.87
C ALA A 142 -36.52 -18.23 -15.06
N THR A 143 -36.53 -18.31 -13.73
CA THR A 143 -36.52 -17.12 -12.87
C THR A 143 -35.11 -16.57 -12.72
N TRP A 144 -34.91 -15.30 -13.05
CA TRP A 144 -33.60 -14.64 -12.91
C TRP A 144 -33.29 -14.33 -11.44
N PRO A 145 -32.09 -14.63 -10.91
CA PRO A 145 -31.73 -14.30 -9.53
C PRO A 145 -31.66 -12.79 -9.27
N SER A 146 -31.89 -12.38 -8.02
CA SER A 146 -31.73 -10.99 -7.61
C SER A 146 -30.26 -10.55 -7.53
N ASP A 147 -30.01 -9.24 -7.61
CA ASP A 147 -28.67 -8.68 -7.45
C ASP A 147 -28.02 -9.04 -6.10
N ALA A 148 -28.83 -9.13 -5.03
CA ALA A 148 -28.35 -9.52 -3.71
C ALA A 148 -27.81 -10.96 -3.69
N GLU A 149 -28.50 -11.89 -4.36
CA GLU A 149 -28.07 -13.28 -4.48
C GLU A 149 -26.79 -13.41 -5.33
N ILE A 150 -26.71 -12.67 -6.44
CA ILE A 150 -25.52 -12.63 -7.31
C ILE A 150 -24.31 -12.06 -6.55
N ASN A 151 -24.51 -10.99 -5.77
CA ASN A 151 -23.45 -10.40 -4.97
C ASN A 151 -23.01 -11.32 -3.82
N ALA A 152 -23.93 -12.03 -3.18
CA ALA A 152 -23.61 -13.02 -2.16
C ALA A 152 -22.82 -14.20 -2.75
N PHE A 153 -23.17 -14.65 -3.95
CA PHE A 153 -22.42 -15.65 -4.71
C PHE A 153 -20.99 -15.18 -5.02
N LYS A 154 -20.82 -13.95 -5.54
CA LYS A 154 -19.49 -13.36 -5.80
C LYS A 154 -18.61 -13.35 -4.55
N HIS A 155 -19.18 -12.93 -3.42
CA HIS A 155 -18.47 -12.88 -2.15
C HIS A 155 -18.02 -14.28 -1.69
N ARG A 156 -18.88 -15.30 -1.83
CA ARG A 156 -18.51 -16.70 -1.51
C ARG A 156 -17.44 -17.25 -2.43
N GLN A 157 -17.52 -16.96 -3.74
CA GLN A 157 -16.49 -17.35 -4.72
C GLN A 157 -15.11 -16.74 -4.41
N GLN A 158 -15.06 -15.57 -3.77
CA GLN A 158 -13.79 -14.97 -3.33
C GLN A 158 -13.18 -15.67 -2.10
N GLN A 159 -14.00 -16.38 -1.31
CA GLN A 159 -13.59 -17.01 -0.05
C GLN A 159 -13.29 -18.50 -0.21
N SER A 160 -13.96 -19.20 -1.13
CA SER A 160 -13.79 -20.62 -1.40
C SER A 160 -13.93 -20.92 -2.89
N ALA A 161 -13.15 -21.89 -3.37
CA ALA A 161 -13.29 -22.44 -4.72
C ALA A 161 -14.42 -23.48 -4.83
N GLN A 162 -14.94 -24.00 -3.71
CA GLN A 162 -16.01 -25.00 -3.75
C GLN A 162 -17.39 -24.36 -3.88
N LEU A 163 -18.22 -24.94 -4.75
CA LEU A 163 -19.61 -24.53 -4.93
C LEU A 163 -20.51 -25.22 -3.90
N THR A 164 -21.33 -24.44 -3.22
CA THR A 164 -22.36 -24.97 -2.31
C THR A 164 -23.62 -25.36 -3.09
N GLN A 165 -24.52 -26.13 -2.47
CA GLN A 165 -25.84 -26.42 -3.08
C GLN A 165 -26.63 -25.14 -3.40
N THR A 166 -26.51 -24.10 -2.56
CA THR A 166 -27.11 -22.78 -2.83
C THR A 166 -26.51 -22.11 -4.07
N ASP A 167 -25.21 -22.25 -4.27
CA ASP A 167 -24.53 -21.71 -5.46
C ASP A 167 -24.95 -22.49 -6.72
N ILE A 168 -25.04 -23.82 -6.64
CA ILE A 168 -25.53 -24.68 -7.73
C ILE A 168 -26.96 -24.30 -8.13
N ALA A 169 -27.87 -24.09 -7.16
CA ALA A 169 -29.25 -23.67 -7.43
C ALA A 169 -29.33 -22.28 -8.09
N LEU A 170 -28.45 -21.35 -7.69
CA LEU A 170 -28.33 -20.04 -8.32
C LEU A 170 -27.81 -20.16 -9.76
N LEU A 171 -26.75 -20.95 -9.98
CA LEU A 171 -26.17 -21.18 -11.30
C LEU A 171 -27.16 -21.84 -12.26
N LYS A 172 -27.98 -22.79 -11.80
CA LYS A 172 -29.07 -23.42 -12.60
C LYS A 172 -30.04 -22.37 -13.15
N ARG A 173 -30.49 -21.42 -12.32
CA ARG A 173 -31.38 -20.32 -12.71
C ARG A 173 -30.74 -19.34 -13.70
N ILE A 174 -29.43 -19.12 -13.61
CA ILE A 174 -28.71 -18.28 -14.58
C ILE A 174 -28.50 -19.04 -15.89
N ALA A 175 -28.12 -20.31 -15.81
CA ALA A 175 -27.83 -21.16 -16.96
C ALA A 175 -29.06 -21.33 -17.85
N VAL A 176 -30.25 -21.61 -17.29
CA VAL A 176 -31.48 -21.75 -18.09
C VAL A 176 -31.83 -20.47 -18.89
N ASN A 177 -31.37 -19.30 -18.42
CA ASN A 177 -31.60 -18.00 -19.06
C ASN A 177 -30.44 -17.54 -19.96
N THR A 178 -29.38 -18.33 -20.11
CA THR A 178 -28.17 -17.90 -20.83
C THR A 178 -27.81 -18.86 -21.94
N ALA A 179 -27.47 -18.34 -23.13
CA ALA A 179 -26.89 -19.17 -24.18
C ALA A 179 -25.43 -19.52 -23.84
N TRP A 180 -25.09 -20.81 -23.89
CA TRP A 180 -23.71 -21.26 -23.72
C TRP A 180 -22.94 -21.27 -25.05
N PRO A 181 -21.65 -20.92 -25.10
CA PRO A 181 -20.89 -20.90 -26.34
C PRO A 181 -20.63 -22.32 -26.85
N THR A 182 -20.56 -22.47 -28.17
CA THR A 182 -20.23 -23.74 -28.83
C THR A 182 -18.73 -24.02 -28.87
N GLN A 183 -17.89 -23.01 -28.66
CA GLN A 183 -16.44 -23.16 -28.61
C GLN A 183 -16.00 -23.75 -27.25
N PRO A 184 -15.13 -24.78 -27.24
CA PRO A 184 -14.59 -25.32 -25.99
C PRO A 184 -13.91 -24.25 -25.16
N CYS A 185 -14.07 -24.35 -23.84
CA CYS A 185 -13.42 -23.47 -22.86
C CYS A 185 -13.82 -21.98 -22.95
N ALA A 186 -14.78 -21.61 -23.81
CA ALA A 186 -15.29 -20.25 -23.87
C ALA A 186 -16.37 -20.01 -22.81
N VAL A 187 -16.33 -18.82 -22.20
CA VAL A 187 -17.32 -18.38 -21.21
C VAL A 187 -18.05 -17.16 -21.78
N PRO A 188 -19.40 -17.08 -21.72
CA PRO A 188 -20.14 -15.92 -22.19
C PRO A 188 -19.60 -14.62 -21.55
N PRO A 189 -19.20 -13.60 -22.34
CA PRO A 189 -18.64 -12.36 -21.81
C PRO A 189 -19.56 -11.65 -20.80
N ALA A 190 -20.88 -11.72 -21.03
CA ALA A 190 -21.89 -11.18 -20.14
C ALA A 190 -21.90 -11.89 -18.78
N LEU A 191 -21.81 -13.22 -18.75
CA LEU A 191 -21.71 -13.98 -17.50
C LEU A 191 -20.38 -13.78 -16.80
N LYS A 192 -19.28 -13.69 -17.56
CA LYS A 192 -17.98 -13.34 -16.98
C LYS A 192 -18.08 -12.00 -16.28
N LYS A 193 -18.66 -10.97 -16.89
CA LYS A 193 -18.90 -9.67 -16.26
C LYS A 193 -19.86 -9.73 -15.06
N LEU A 194 -20.89 -10.57 -15.16
CA LEU A 194 -21.94 -10.67 -14.14
C LEU A 194 -21.49 -11.46 -12.91
N LEU A 195 -20.73 -12.54 -13.07
CA LEU A 195 -20.39 -13.52 -12.03
C LEU A 195 -18.94 -13.43 -11.58
N THR A 196 -18.10 -12.71 -12.32
CA THR A 196 -16.77 -12.31 -11.87
C THR A 196 -16.75 -10.81 -11.60
N ASN A 197 -15.92 -10.37 -10.65
CA ASN A 197 -15.60 -8.95 -10.56
C ASN A 197 -14.68 -8.60 -11.73
N THR A 198 -15.25 -8.17 -12.86
CA THR A 198 -14.53 -7.37 -13.87
C THR A 198 -14.18 -6.03 -13.22
N GLU A 199 -12.94 -5.63 -12.97
CA GLU A 199 -11.65 -5.98 -13.58
C GLU A 199 -10.66 -6.57 -12.56
N LEU A 200 -9.72 -7.43 -13.02
CA LEU A 200 -8.52 -7.84 -12.28
C LEU A 200 -7.54 -6.66 -12.10
N THR A 201 -8.02 -5.52 -11.60
CA THR A 201 -7.16 -4.39 -11.26
C THR A 201 -6.44 -4.71 -9.96
N SER A 202 -5.13 -4.51 -9.95
CA SER A 202 -4.37 -4.60 -8.71
C SER A 202 -4.84 -3.51 -7.75
N GLY A 203 -5.02 -3.88 -6.49
CA GLY A 203 -5.13 -2.93 -5.40
C GLY A 203 -3.74 -2.58 -4.90
N TYR A 204 -3.51 -1.31 -4.56
CA TYR A 204 -2.25 -0.92 -3.93
C TYR A 204 -2.41 0.20 -2.91
N VAL A 205 -1.47 0.25 -1.98
CA VAL A 205 -1.21 1.37 -1.08
C VAL A 205 0.28 1.67 -1.05
N LEU A 206 0.64 2.94 -0.96
CA LEU A 206 1.98 3.44 -0.72
C LEU A 206 1.94 4.32 0.53
N ILE A 207 2.78 4.00 1.52
CA ILE A 207 2.88 4.74 2.77
C ILE A 207 4.26 5.33 2.99
N ASN A 208 4.33 6.47 3.67
CA ASN A 208 5.56 6.98 4.26
C ASN A 208 5.80 6.28 5.62
N LEU A 209 6.98 5.72 5.82
CA LEU A 209 7.33 4.96 7.02
C LEU A 209 7.50 5.86 8.25
N ALA A 210 7.89 7.13 8.12
CA ALA A 210 7.99 8.01 9.28
C ALA A 210 6.58 8.31 9.84
N SER A 211 5.69 8.85 9.02
CA SER A 211 4.37 9.34 9.47
C SER A 211 3.23 8.32 9.43
N ALA A 212 3.46 7.13 8.84
CA ALA A 212 2.43 6.13 8.53
C ALA A 212 1.34 6.61 7.55
N ARG A 213 1.52 7.78 6.92
CA ARG A 213 0.53 8.33 5.98
C ARG A 213 0.54 7.55 4.67
N ILE A 214 -0.66 7.25 4.15
CA ILE A 214 -0.86 6.78 2.77
C ILE A 214 -0.66 7.95 1.82
N VAL A 215 0.38 7.92 1.00
CA VAL A 215 0.71 8.98 0.02
C VAL A 215 0.20 8.66 -1.39
N ALA A 216 -0.06 7.38 -1.69
CA ALA A 216 -0.76 6.97 -2.91
C ALA A 216 -1.56 5.68 -2.68
N ARG A 217 -2.64 5.50 -3.46
CA ARG A 217 -3.48 4.28 -3.43
C ARG A 217 -4.25 4.14 -4.75
N GLY A 218 -4.60 2.90 -5.11
CA GLY A 218 -5.40 2.61 -6.29
C GLY A 218 -6.02 1.21 -6.22
N GLY A 219 -6.99 0.95 -7.12
CA GLY A 219 -7.72 -0.32 -7.19
C GLY A 219 -8.41 -0.71 -5.88
N ASP A 220 -8.54 -2.01 -5.63
CA ASP A 220 -9.12 -2.54 -4.40
C ASP A 220 -8.09 -2.63 -3.27
N TRP A 221 -8.00 -1.55 -2.49
CA TRP A 221 -7.16 -1.49 -1.29
C TRP A 221 -7.90 -1.76 0.02
N ARG A 222 -9.24 -1.86 -0.02
CA ARG A 222 -10.08 -1.94 1.20
C ARG A 222 -10.52 -3.36 1.53
N SER A 223 -10.66 -4.25 0.55
CA SER A 223 -11.11 -5.60 0.84
C SER A 223 -10.19 -6.28 1.84
N VAL A 224 -10.77 -7.01 2.77
CA VAL A 224 -10.06 -7.76 3.80
C VAL A 224 -9.75 -9.14 3.22
N THR A 225 -8.47 -9.48 3.08
CA THR A 225 -8.03 -10.77 2.53
C THR A 225 -6.89 -11.34 3.35
N PRO A 226 -6.60 -12.65 3.26
CA PRO A 226 -5.41 -13.21 3.87
C PRO A 226 -4.13 -12.51 3.34
N PRO A 227 -3.18 -12.14 4.20
CA PRO A 227 -1.92 -11.49 3.79
C PRO A 227 -0.87 -12.49 3.25
N GLY A 228 -1.10 -13.80 3.45
CA GLY A 228 -0.18 -14.88 3.06
C GLY A 228 1.21 -14.69 3.68
N SER A 229 2.24 -15.10 2.93
CA SER A 229 3.64 -15.07 3.41
C SER A 229 4.22 -13.67 3.67
N LEU A 230 3.46 -12.58 3.50
CA LEU A 230 3.88 -11.27 4.00
C LEU A 230 3.91 -11.22 5.53
N LEU A 231 3.16 -12.08 6.23
CA LEU A 231 3.22 -12.21 7.70
C LEU A 231 4.56 -12.73 8.24
N LYS A 232 5.42 -13.25 7.36
CA LYS A 232 6.79 -13.63 7.74
C LYS A 232 7.61 -12.42 8.17
N LEU A 233 7.28 -11.21 7.71
CA LEU A 233 7.97 -9.97 8.11
C LEU A 233 7.69 -9.57 9.57
N PRO A 234 6.43 -9.41 10.04
CA PRO A 234 6.17 -9.16 11.45
C PRO A 234 6.61 -10.34 12.32
N TYR A 235 6.59 -11.59 11.82
CA TYR A 235 7.14 -12.72 12.55
C TYR A 235 8.64 -12.57 12.80
N ALA A 236 9.39 -12.27 11.74
CA ALA A 236 10.82 -12.02 11.81
C ALA A 236 11.16 -10.84 12.74
N ALA A 237 10.38 -9.75 12.69
CA ALA A 237 10.57 -8.61 13.60
C ALA A 237 10.30 -8.95 15.08
N ALA A 238 9.46 -9.96 15.33
CA ALA A 238 9.17 -10.46 16.69
C ALA A 238 10.23 -11.42 17.23
N LEU A 239 11.27 -11.76 16.45
CA LEU A 239 12.42 -12.51 16.94
C LEU A 239 13.34 -11.60 17.78
N ALA A 240 13.74 -12.08 18.95
CA ALA A 240 14.64 -11.38 19.86
C ALA A 240 16.00 -11.09 19.19
N SER A 241 16.56 -12.10 18.52
CA SER A 241 17.84 -12.06 17.81
C SER A 241 17.79 -12.97 16.58
N ALA A 242 18.44 -12.59 15.49
CA ALA A 242 18.67 -13.45 14.32
C ALA A 242 19.88 -12.91 13.55
N ASN A 243 20.58 -13.78 12.82
CA ASN A 243 21.57 -13.34 11.84
C ASN A 243 20.84 -12.72 10.65
N SER A 244 21.07 -11.44 10.40
CA SER A 244 20.36 -10.65 9.39
C SER A 244 20.52 -11.21 7.96
N SER A 245 21.68 -11.78 7.64
CA SER A 245 21.96 -12.32 6.31
C SER A 245 21.24 -13.65 6.08
N GLU A 246 21.30 -14.56 7.06
CA GLU A 246 20.58 -15.84 7.01
C GLU A 246 19.07 -15.61 6.94
N LEU A 247 18.55 -14.75 7.82
CA LEU A 247 17.13 -14.42 7.89
C LEU A 247 16.65 -13.77 6.59
N GLY A 248 17.46 -12.89 5.99
CA GLY A 248 17.17 -12.31 4.68
C GLY A 248 16.99 -13.37 3.59
N ASN A 249 17.86 -14.38 3.55
CA ASN A 249 17.77 -15.49 2.60
C ASN A 249 16.52 -16.36 2.86
N GLU A 250 16.24 -16.69 4.12
CA GLU A 250 15.04 -17.43 4.53
C GLU A 250 13.76 -16.72 4.11
N LEU A 251 13.69 -15.39 4.33
CA LEU A 251 12.55 -14.56 3.93
C LEU A 251 12.42 -14.46 2.41
N ALA A 252 13.54 -14.36 1.67
CA ALA A 252 13.56 -14.30 0.21
C ALA A 252 13.08 -15.62 -0.44
N ALA A 253 13.47 -16.76 0.14
CA ALA A 253 13.00 -18.09 -0.23
C ALA A 253 11.58 -18.39 0.26
N SER A 254 11.04 -17.57 1.18
CA SER A 254 9.78 -17.84 1.88
C SER A 254 9.82 -19.20 2.59
N ASP A 255 10.94 -19.52 3.24
CA ASP A 255 11.19 -20.80 3.92
C ASP A 255 10.44 -20.86 5.27
N THR A 256 9.25 -21.45 5.26
CA THR A 256 8.40 -21.57 6.47
C THR A 256 9.08 -22.40 7.54
N ASP A 257 9.70 -23.52 7.17
CA ASP A 257 10.26 -24.48 8.12
C ASP A 257 11.43 -23.88 8.89
N LYS A 258 12.36 -23.19 8.20
CA LYS A 258 13.49 -22.52 8.87
C LYS A 258 13.03 -21.40 9.81
N LEU A 259 12.00 -20.65 9.45
CA LEU A 259 11.45 -19.60 10.32
C LEU A 259 10.79 -20.20 11.58
N LEU A 260 10.16 -21.37 11.46
CA LEU A 260 9.57 -22.09 12.60
C LEU A 260 10.63 -22.68 13.53
N LEU A 261 11.80 -23.08 13.02
CA LEU A 261 12.93 -23.49 13.88
C LEU A 261 13.38 -22.39 14.85
N ARG A 262 13.11 -21.11 14.52
CA ARG A 262 13.44 -19.95 15.36
C ARG A 262 12.39 -19.65 16.44
N ARG A 263 11.39 -20.52 16.65
CA ARG A 263 10.30 -20.32 17.63
C ARG A 263 10.80 -20.03 19.05
N GLY A 264 11.95 -20.59 19.47
CA GLY A 264 12.53 -20.31 20.79
C GLY A 264 12.99 -18.85 21.00
N GLN A 265 13.17 -18.08 19.92
CA GLN A 265 13.53 -16.65 19.96
C GLN A 265 12.33 -15.73 19.71
N PHE A 266 11.14 -16.29 19.48
CA PHE A 266 9.93 -15.56 19.10
C PHE A 266 9.20 -14.99 20.31
N SER A 267 8.81 -13.72 20.24
CA SER A 267 7.98 -13.06 21.25
C SER A 267 6.52 -12.95 20.79
N ASP A 268 5.64 -13.75 21.40
CA ASP A 268 4.19 -13.73 21.11
C ASP A 268 3.59 -12.34 21.37
N THR A 269 3.95 -11.69 22.49
CA THR A 269 3.46 -10.36 22.86
C THR A 269 3.87 -9.31 21.85
N LEU A 270 5.13 -9.36 21.36
CA LEU A 270 5.61 -8.42 20.38
C LEU A 270 4.92 -8.63 19.03
N TYR A 271 4.73 -9.88 18.61
CA TYR A 271 4.02 -10.18 17.38
C TYR A 271 2.55 -9.72 17.42
N GLN A 272 1.83 -9.98 18.51
CA GLN A 272 0.47 -9.48 18.71
C GLN A 272 0.41 -7.96 18.66
N THR A 273 1.41 -7.29 19.23
CA THR A 273 1.54 -5.83 19.14
C THR A 273 1.73 -5.39 17.69
N LEU A 274 2.65 -6.02 16.95
CA LEU A 274 2.89 -5.70 15.53
C LEU A 274 1.65 -5.92 14.65
N LEU A 275 0.81 -6.90 14.98
CA LEU A 275 -0.43 -7.16 14.26
C LEU A 275 -1.62 -6.36 14.75
N SER A 276 -1.56 -5.66 15.89
CA SER A 276 -2.72 -4.96 16.46
C SER A 276 -3.46 -4.00 15.52
N PRO A 277 -2.88 -3.45 14.42
CA PRO A 277 -3.64 -2.67 13.45
C PRO A 277 -4.65 -3.49 12.64
N ILE A 278 -4.52 -4.82 12.58
CA ILE A 278 -5.40 -5.72 11.84
C ILE A 278 -6.61 -6.06 12.72
N ALA A 279 -7.81 -5.59 12.35
CA ALA A 279 -9.00 -5.80 13.16
C ALA A 279 -9.46 -7.28 13.23
N HIS A 280 -9.31 -8.01 12.12
CA HIS A 280 -9.83 -9.37 11.94
C HIS A 280 -8.75 -10.43 12.19
N GLN A 281 -8.40 -10.65 13.47
CA GLN A 281 -7.49 -11.71 13.90
C GLN A 281 -8.22 -12.74 14.77
N GLN A 282 -8.07 -14.00 14.39
CA GLN A 282 -8.58 -15.15 15.15
C GLN A 282 -7.46 -15.85 15.96
N LEU A 283 -6.25 -15.29 15.96
CA LEU A 283 -5.15 -15.83 16.76
C LEU A 283 -5.42 -15.66 18.27
N PRO A 284 -5.03 -16.65 19.11
CA PRO A 284 -5.18 -16.55 20.56
C PRO A 284 -4.45 -15.32 21.13
N LYS A 285 -5.12 -14.58 22.01
CA LYS A 285 -4.58 -13.36 22.66
C LYS A 285 -3.68 -13.61 23.87
N GLN A 286 -3.43 -14.86 24.25
CA GLN A 286 -2.63 -15.23 25.44
C GLN A 286 -1.47 -16.17 25.09
N SER A 287 -0.41 -16.13 25.89
CA SER A 287 0.79 -16.97 25.76
C SER A 287 0.41 -18.46 25.72
N ILE A 288 0.68 -19.09 24.59
CA ILE A 288 0.32 -20.49 24.33
C ILE A 288 1.34 -21.37 25.06
N ASN A 289 0.98 -21.84 26.26
CA ASN A 289 1.67 -22.97 26.90
C ASN A 289 1.18 -24.33 26.37
N THR A 290 0.32 -24.36 25.34
CA THR A 290 -0.25 -25.60 24.81
C THR A 290 -0.51 -25.49 23.31
N THR A 291 0.32 -26.14 22.49
CA THR A 291 -0.12 -26.79 21.24
C THR A 291 -1.19 -26.03 20.44
N THR A 292 -0.83 -24.96 19.75
CA THR A 292 -1.58 -24.64 18.53
C THR A 292 -1.20 -25.70 17.50
N ASP A 293 -2.19 -26.46 17.03
CA ASP A 293 -2.02 -27.55 16.04
C ASP A 293 -1.41 -27.10 14.71
N ASN A 294 -1.12 -25.80 14.51
CA ASN A 294 -0.37 -25.34 13.36
C ASN A 294 0.39 -24.01 13.57
N PRO A 295 1.67 -24.02 13.99
CA PRO A 295 2.46 -22.80 14.17
C PRO A 295 2.72 -22.04 12.85
N SER A 296 2.55 -22.69 11.69
CA SER A 296 2.68 -22.04 10.38
C SER A 296 1.59 -20.98 10.12
N ALA A 297 0.47 -21.01 10.85
CA ALA A 297 -0.56 -19.97 10.83
C ALA A 297 -0.02 -18.56 11.12
N TRP A 298 0.97 -18.47 12.01
CA TRP A 298 1.67 -17.22 12.37
C TRP A 298 2.55 -16.67 11.23
N LEU A 299 2.78 -17.47 10.19
CA LEU A 299 3.54 -17.11 9.00
C LEU A 299 2.62 -16.85 7.79
N GLY A 300 1.30 -16.86 8.01
CA GLY A 300 0.26 -16.61 7.01
C GLY A 300 -0.18 -17.85 6.23
N GLU A 301 0.11 -19.04 6.75
CA GLU A 301 -0.38 -20.29 6.20
C GLU A 301 -1.80 -20.62 6.72
N ARG A 302 -2.46 -21.55 6.04
CA ARG A 302 -3.78 -22.05 6.44
C ARG A 302 -3.73 -22.93 7.68
N LEU A 303 -4.84 -22.94 8.41
CA LEU A 303 -5.15 -24.00 9.36
C LEU A 303 -5.51 -25.31 8.64
N SER A 304 -5.52 -26.42 9.38
CA SER A 304 -6.01 -27.72 8.87
C SER A 304 -7.47 -27.67 8.40
N SER A 305 -8.27 -26.72 8.91
CA SER A 305 -9.63 -26.43 8.44
C SER A 305 -9.68 -25.77 7.05
N GLY A 306 -8.55 -25.33 6.49
CA GLY A 306 -8.48 -24.57 5.24
C GLY A 306 -8.65 -23.05 5.40
N GLU A 307 -8.97 -22.59 6.60
CA GLU A 307 -9.18 -21.17 6.91
C GLU A 307 -7.85 -20.41 7.13
N PHE A 308 -7.91 -19.09 6.96
CA PHE A 308 -6.81 -18.17 7.27
C PHE A 308 -7.14 -17.38 8.54
N PRO A 309 -6.34 -17.51 9.62
CA PRO A 309 -6.67 -16.90 10.92
C PRO A 309 -6.41 -15.40 10.98
N ILE A 310 -5.67 -14.85 10.01
CA ILE A 310 -5.42 -13.42 9.89
C ILE A 310 -5.90 -12.98 8.51
N GLN A 311 -6.72 -11.94 8.50
CA GLN A 311 -7.13 -11.25 7.27
C GLN A 311 -7.00 -9.76 7.47
N ALA A 312 -6.50 -9.05 6.46
CA ALA A 312 -6.23 -7.62 6.54
C ALA A 312 -6.59 -6.91 5.23
N SER A 313 -7.04 -5.67 5.35
CA SER A 313 -6.99 -4.70 4.26
C SER A 313 -5.54 -4.26 4.00
N LEU A 314 -5.29 -3.65 2.83
CA LEU A 314 -3.93 -3.18 2.52
C LEU A 314 -3.40 -2.13 3.51
N PRO A 315 -4.20 -1.14 3.98
CA PRO A 315 -3.76 -0.21 5.02
C PRO A 315 -3.36 -0.89 6.33
N GLU A 316 -4.16 -1.83 6.84
CA GLU A 316 -3.86 -2.53 8.11
C GLU A 316 -2.57 -3.36 7.99
N LEU A 317 -2.40 -4.05 6.86
CA LEU A 317 -1.17 -4.79 6.56
C LEU A 317 0.02 -3.84 6.44
N ALA A 318 -0.14 -2.69 5.78
CA ALA A 318 0.92 -1.70 5.62
C ALA A 318 1.38 -1.12 6.97
N LEU A 319 0.48 -0.88 7.92
CA LEU A 319 0.86 -0.45 9.27
C LEU A 319 1.65 -1.53 10.03
N SER A 320 1.23 -2.79 9.89
CA SER A 320 1.92 -3.94 10.51
C SER A 320 3.34 -4.14 9.93
N LEU A 321 3.47 -4.08 8.61
CA LEU A 321 4.74 -4.20 7.91
C LEU A 321 5.66 -2.99 8.16
N ARG A 322 5.09 -1.78 8.23
CA ARG A 322 5.82 -0.57 8.65
C ARG A 322 6.46 -0.77 10.01
N ALA A 323 5.70 -1.22 10.98
CA ALA A 323 6.20 -1.42 12.34
C ALA A 323 7.34 -2.42 12.37
N ALA A 324 7.23 -3.52 11.62
CA ALA A 324 8.30 -4.50 11.47
C ALA A 324 9.59 -3.86 10.89
N LEU A 325 9.46 -3.13 9.78
CA LEU A 325 10.59 -2.46 9.11
C LEU A 325 11.27 -1.40 9.99
N LEU A 326 10.51 -0.67 10.81
CA LEU A 326 11.06 0.33 11.74
C LEU A 326 11.73 -0.32 12.96
N LEU A 327 11.21 -1.45 13.44
CA LEU A 327 11.73 -2.12 14.63
C LEU A 327 13.05 -2.85 14.37
N LYS A 328 13.15 -3.54 13.22
CA LYS A 328 14.30 -4.39 12.85
C LYS A 328 14.72 -4.16 11.39
N PRO A 329 15.12 -2.94 10.98
CA PRO A 329 15.42 -2.63 9.58
C PRO A 329 16.49 -3.56 8.99
N ASP A 330 17.50 -3.92 9.78
CA ASP A 330 18.62 -4.77 9.33
C ASP A 330 18.18 -6.19 8.96
N TYR A 331 17.12 -6.74 9.57
CA TYR A 331 16.63 -8.10 9.28
C TYR A 331 16.09 -8.23 7.85
N PHE A 332 15.69 -7.10 7.25
CA PHE A 332 15.02 -7.09 5.95
C PHE A 332 15.92 -6.64 4.81
N GLN A 333 17.13 -6.16 5.07
CA GLN A 333 18.05 -5.69 4.02
C GLN A 333 18.36 -6.77 2.98
N GLY A 334 18.48 -8.03 3.41
CA GLY A 334 18.76 -9.17 2.51
C GLY A 334 17.66 -9.41 1.45
N LEU A 335 16.43 -8.94 1.69
CA LEU A 335 15.34 -9.03 0.71
C LEU A 335 15.56 -8.13 -0.52
N SER A 336 16.54 -7.23 -0.49
CA SER A 336 17.00 -6.51 -1.70
C SER A 336 17.68 -7.41 -2.73
N GLN A 337 18.05 -8.63 -2.33
CA GLN A 337 18.65 -9.65 -3.20
C GLN A 337 17.64 -10.72 -3.65
N ASN A 338 16.35 -10.58 -3.33
CA ASN A 338 15.33 -11.55 -3.75
C ASN A 338 15.28 -11.65 -5.29
N GLY A 339 15.42 -12.86 -5.83
CA GLY A 339 15.64 -13.13 -7.25
C GLY A 339 17.09 -13.48 -7.62
N SER A 340 18.05 -13.25 -6.72
CA SER A 340 19.48 -13.51 -6.99
C SER A 340 19.91 -14.94 -6.68
N THR A 341 19.13 -15.69 -5.91
CA THR A 341 19.41 -17.08 -5.57
C THR A 341 18.35 -18.01 -6.18
N PRO A 342 18.70 -19.26 -6.56
CA PRO A 342 17.76 -20.20 -7.18
C PRO A 342 16.53 -20.51 -6.32
N ASP A 343 16.69 -20.51 -5.01
CA ASP A 343 15.62 -20.85 -4.06
C ASP A 343 14.71 -19.65 -3.73
N SER A 344 15.04 -18.46 -4.24
CA SER A 344 14.25 -17.26 -3.95
C SER A 344 12.93 -17.22 -4.72
N THR A 345 11.92 -16.61 -4.12
CA THR A 345 10.57 -16.51 -4.72
C THR A 345 10.51 -15.80 -6.06
N LEU A 346 11.53 -15.01 -6.41
CA LEU A 346 11.64 -14.29 -7.68
C LEU A 346 12.66 -14.88 -8.66
N ALA A 347 13.30 -16.02 -8.36
CA ALA A 347 14.40 -16.58 -9.16
C ALA A 347 14.04 -16.84 -10.65
N GLY A 348 12.77 -17.15 -10.94
CA GLY A 348 12.28 -17.42 -12.29
C GLY A 348 11.69 -16.19 -13.02
N GLN A 349 11.85 -14.98 -12.48
CA GLN A 349 11.34 -13.76 -13.10
C GLN A 349 12.32 -13.19 -14.12
N ALA A 350 11.83 -12.27 -14.96
CA ALA A 350 12.64 -11.66 -16.02
C ALA A 350 13.80 -10.83 -15.43
N GLU A 351 15.01 -11.05 -15.94
CA GLU A 351 16.26 -10.49 -15.40
C GLU A 351 16.31 -8.96 -15.50
N ASP A 352 15.69 -8.37 -16.52
CA ASP A 352 15.57 -6.93 -16.69
C ASP A 352 14.74 -6.28 -15.56
N LEU A 353 13.69 -6.94 -15.09
CA LEU A 353 12.90 -6.50 -13.94
C LEU A 353 13.70 -6.64 -12.63
N LEU A 354 14.40 -7.76 -12.44
CA LEU A 354 15.25 -8.01 -11.26
C LEU A 354 16.43 -7.03 -11.19
N GLN A 355 16.97 -6.61 -12.34
CA GLN A 355 18.02 -5.61 -12.41
C GLN A 355 17.54 -4.26 -11.88
N VAL A 356 16.29 -3.85 -12.17
CA VAL A 356 15.73 -2.61 -11.61
C VAL A 356 15.67 -2.66 -10.09
N ILE A 357 15.16 -3.76 -9.51
CA ILE A 357 15.08 -3.93 -8.04
C ILE A 357 16.47 -3.82 -7.39
N ARG A 358 17.48 -4.47 -7.97
CA ARG A 358 18.86 -4.45 -7.46
C ARG A 358 19.50 -3.07 -7.58
N GLN A 359 19.39 -2.42 -8.73
CA GLN A 359 19.95 -1.09 -8.97
C GLN A 359 19.32 -0.01 -8.08
N GLN A 360 18.03 -0.15 -7.81
CA GLN A 360 17.28 0.77 -6.96
C GLN A 360 17.37 0.39 -5.47
N HIS A 361 18.10 -0.68 -5.13
CA HIS A 361 18.22 -1.23 -3.79
C HIS A 361 16.87 -1.32 -3.08
N VAL A 362 15.90 -2.04 -3.65
CA VAL A 362 14.54 -2.15 -3.10
C VAL A 362 14.37 -3.47 -2.36
N ILE A 363 13.87 -3.41 -1.13
CA ILE A 363 13.42 -4.59 -0.38
C ILE A 363 12.17 -5.13 -1.04
N VAL A 364 12.17 -6.39 -1.49
CA VAL A 364 11.00 -7.03 -2.11
C VAL A 364 10.63 -8.32 -1.41
N LYS A 365 9.41 -8.39 -0.88
CA LYS A 365 8.82 -9.63 -0.35
C LYS A 365 7.55 -9.99 -1.13
N THR A 366 7.48 -11.24 -1.56
CA THR A 366 6.27 -11.81 -2.17
C THR A 366 5.39 -12.47 -1.10
N GLY A 367 4.08 -12.40 -1.28
CA GLY A 367 3.08 -13.18 -0.58
C GLY A 367 2.19 -13.88 -1.60
N SER A 368 1.89 -15.16 -1.39
CA SER A 368 0.90 -15.87 -2.18
C SER A 368 -0.09 -16.54 -1.26
N VAL A 369 -1.36 -16.42 -1.59
CA VAL A 369 -2.47 -17.10 -0.95
C VAL A 369 -3.01 -18.03 -2.01
N SER A 370 -2.86 -19.33 -1.85
CA SER A 370 -3.39 -20.32 -2.82
C SER A 370 -4.68 -20.95 -2.31
N THR A 371 -5.23 -22.00 -2.91
CA THR A 371 -6.19 -22.96 -2.33
C THR A 371 -5.43 -24.16 -1.73
N ALA A 372 -6.13 -25.10 -1.11
CA ALA A 372 -5.53 -26.38 -0.70
C ALA A 372 -4.94 -27.18 -1.89
N THR A 373 -5.47 -26.99 -3.09
CA THR A 373 -4.98 -27.59 -4.34
C THR A 373 -3.85 -26.79 -5.00
N GLY A 374 -3.40 -25.69 -4.38
CA GLY A 374 -2.29 -24.87 -4.88
C GLY A 374 -2.66 -23.80 -5.90
N GLN A 375 -3.95 -23.62 -6.22
CA GLN A 375 -4.43 -22.57 -7.14
C GLN A 375 -4.35 -21.19 -6.48
N PRO A 376 -3.80 -20.15 -7.12
CA PRO A 376 -3.69 -18.83 -6.51
C PRO A 376 -5.07 -18.17 -6.27
N LEU A 377 -5.35 -17.76 -5.04
CA LEU A 377 -6.47 -16.89 -4.65
C LEU A 377 -6.06 -15.42 -4.70
N PHE A 378 -4.91 -15.08 -4.12
CA PHE A 378 -4.38 -13.71 -4.10
C PHE A 378 -2.85 -13.72 -4.18
N GLY A 379 -2.30 -12.83 -5.00
CA GLY A 379 -0.89 -12.49 -5.02
C GLY A 379 -0.70 -11.16 -4.30
N LEU A 380 0.35 -11.07 -3.48
CA LEU A 380 0.77 -9.84 -2.82
C LEU A 380 2.25 -9.60 -3.03
N MET A 381 2.64 -8.33 -3.09
CA MET A 381 4.04 -7.90 -3.12
C MET A 381 4.23 -6.67 -2.26
N ALA A 382 5.17 -6.73 -1.34
CA ALA A 382 5.62 -5.58 -0.54
C ALA A 382 6.95 -5.08 -1.10
N LEU A 383 7.04 -3.76 -1.34
CA LEU A 383 8.26 -3.08 -1.77
C LEU A 383 8.60 -1.97 -0.78
N ALA A 384 9.84 -1.94 -0.28
CA ALA A 384 10.30 -0.86 0.58
C ALA A 384 11.65 -0.29 0.10
N TRP A 385 11.79 1.04 0.10
CA TRP A 385 12.99 1.68 -0.43
C TRP A 385 13.38 2.97 0.29
N PRO A 386 14.68 3.31 0.31
CA PRO A 386 15.83 2.47 -0.08
C PRO A 386 16.09 1.35 0.94
N ALA A 387 16.70 0.24 0.54
CA ALA A 387 16.88 -0.93 1.41
C ALA A 387 17.67 -0.65 2.69
N SER A 388 18.67 0.23 2.62
CA SER A 388 19.52 0.58 3.78
C SER A 388 18.76 1.33 4.88
N LYS A 389 17.82 2.19 4.48
CA LYS A 389 16.98 2.97 5.39
C LYS A 389 15.63 3.22 4.72
N PRO A 390 14.70 2.27 4.78
CA PRO A 390 13.43 2.39 4.09
C PRO A 390 12.67 3.64 4.53
N VAL A 391 12.19 4.40 3.54
CA VAL A 391 11.39 5.61 3.73
C VAL A 391 9.96 5.41 3.27
N TYR A 392 9.78 4.63 2.21
CA TYR A 392 8.47 4.28 1.67
C TYR A 392 8.25 2.77 1.73
N LEU A 393 6.99 2.38 1.89
CA LEU A 393 6.51 1.00 1.76
C LEU A 393 5.28 0.98 0.84
N ALA A 394 5.35 0.22 -0.23
CA ALA A 394 4.22 -0.12 -1.07
C ALA A 394 3.77 -1.56 -0.83
N ILE A 395 2.45 -1.79 -0.89
CA ILE A 395 1.87 -3.13 -0.97
C ILE A 395 0.94 -3.17 -2.16
N ILE A 396 1.15 -4.15 -3.04
CA ILE A 396 0.32 -4.42 -4.22
C ILE A 396 -0.34 -5.77 -4.01
N ARG A 397 -1.62 -5.90 -4.40
CA ARG A 397 -2.40 -7.13 -4.33
C ARG A 397 -3.21 -7.31 -5.61
N GLN A 398 -3.30 -8.54 -6.08
CA GLN A 398 -4.20 -8.91 -7.17
C GLN A 398 -4.82 -10.29 -6.91
N ALA A 399 -6.10 -10.44 -7.24
CA ALA A 399 -6.79 -11.72 -7.15
C ALA A 399 -6.34 -12.68 -8.26
N GLY A 400 -6.34 -13.99 -7.97
CA GLY A 400 -6.12 -15.05 -8.96
C GLY A 400 -4.68 -15.22 -9.46
N VAL A 401 -3.70 -14.52 -8.88
CA VAL A 401 -2.28 -14.59 -9.31
C VAL A 401 -1.36 -14.96 -8.14
N ARG A 402 -0.14 -15.41 -8.45
CA ARG A 402 0.90 -15.59 -7.43
C ARG A 402 1.60 -14.26 -7.17
N GLY A 403 2.14 -14.06 -5.97
CA GLY A 403 2.83 -12.81 -5.62
C GLY A 403 4.01 -12.48 -6.53
N ALA A 404 4.76 -13.49 -7.00
CA ALA A 404 5.88 -13.28 -7.94
C ALA A 404 5.43 -12.70 -9.29
N SER A 405 4.22 -13.02 -9.75
CA SER A 405 3.66 -12.52 -11.00
C SER A 405 3.40 -11.01 -11.00
N LEU A 406 3.39 -10.37 -9.82
CA LEU A 406 3.21 -8.93 -9.68
C LEU A 406 4.47 -8.11 -10.00
N LEU A 407 5.62 -8.74 -10.24
CA LEU A 407 6.89 -8.02 -10.36
C LEU A 407 6.88 -6.97 -11.48
N ALA A 408 6.33 -7.30 -12.66
CA ALA A 408 6.30 -6.39 -13.80
C ALA A 408 5.50 -5.11 -13.49
N GLU A 409 4.32 -5.28 -12.89
CA GLU A 409 3.48 -4.17 -12.44
C GLU A 409 4.16 -3.36 -11.33
N ALA A 410 4.73 -4.05 -10.34
CA ALA A 410 5.42 -3.42 -9.23
C ALA A 410 6.61 -2.56 -9.68
N VAL A 411 7.41 -3.04 -10.63
CA VAL A 411 8.53 -2.29 -11.20
C VAL A 411 8.05 -1.07 -11.99
N SER A 412 6.94 -1.19 -12.71
CA SER A 412 6.32 -0.05 -13.42
C SER A 412 5.87 1.04 -12.44
N GLN A 413 5.13 0.66 -11.41
CA GLN A 413 4.65 1.58 -10.37
C GLN A 413 5.79 2.19 -9.55
N LEU A 414 6.80 1.40 -9.19
CA LEU A 414 7.98 1.87 -8.46
C LEU A 414 8.67 3.02 -9.18
N LYS A 415 8.89 2.92 -10.50
CA LYS A 415 9.50 4.00 -11.30
C LYS A 415 8.69 5.28 -11.25
N GLN A 416 7.36 5.18 -11.29
CA GLN A 416 6.46 6.32 -11.15
C GLN A 416 6.55 6.92 -9.75
N TRP A 417 6.46 6.09 -8.71
CA TRP A 417 6.51 6.55 -7.32
C TRP A 417 7.85 7.17 -6.95
N GLN A 418 8.98 6.64 -7.42
CA GLN A 418 10.29 7.24 -7.15
C GLN A 418 10.44 8.65 -7.77
N ARG A 419 9.76 8.92 -8.90
CA ARG A 419 9.71 10.26 -9.50
C ARG A 419 8.77 11.18 -8.74
N GLN A 420 7.59 10.69 -8.35
CA GLN A 420 6.58 11.50 -7.65
C GLN A 420 6.96 11.77 -6.17
N PHE A 421 7.61 10.79 -5.54
CA PHE A 421 7.93 10.76 -4.11
C PHE A 421 9.43 10.44 -3.90
N PRO A 422 10.34 11.36 -4.25
CA PRO A 422 11.77 11.13 -4.10
C PRO A 422 12.18 10.98 -2.62
N VAL A 423 13.05 10.02 -2.34
CA VAL A 423 13.51 9.67 -0.98
C VAL A 423 14.22 10.83 -0.29
N SER A 424 15.07 11.56 -1.03
CA SER A 424 15.83 12.71 -0.52
C SER A 424 14.95 13.85 -0.01
N GLN A 425 13.67 13.86 -0.37
CA GLN A 425 12.73 14.93 -0.06
C GLN A 425 11.54 14.43 0.76
N ALA A 426 11.59 13.19 1.25
CA ALA A 426 10.43 12.54 1.86
C ALA A 426 10.17 13.03 3.29
N ASN A 427 11.24 13.27 4.06
CA ASN A 427 11.16 13.50 5.50
C ASN A 427 11.73 14.86 5.89
N VAL A 428 11.13 15.45 6.93
CA VAL A 428 11.59 16.66 7.61
C VAL A 428 11.84 16.32 9.07
N ARG A 429 12.95 16.81 9.61
CA ARG A 429 13.28 16.70 11.03
C ARG A 429 13.04 18.03 11.71
N VAL A 430 12.31 18.02 12.83
CA VAL A 430 11.88 19.25 13.52
C VAL A 430 12.04 19.08 15.03
N HIS A 431 12.72 20.01 15.69
CA HIS A 431 12.61 20.25 17.13
C HIS A 431 11.22 20.81 17.41
N VAL A 432 10.43 20.00 18.10
CA VAL A 432 9.11 20.42 18.56
C VAL A 432 9.19 20.84 20.02
N LEU A 433 8.33 21.78 20.39
CA LEU A 433 8.24 22.34 21.74
C LEU A 433 9.54 23.04 22.15
N SER A 434 10.25 23.64 21.20
CA SER A 434 11.62 24.15 21.38
C SER A 434 11.73 25.22 22.49
N LEU A 435 10.64 25.95 22.75
CA LEU A 435 10.57 27.02 23.75
C LEU A 435 9.86 26.59 25.05
N LEU A 436 9.37 25.36 25.13
CA LEU A 436 8.58 24.90 26.26
C LEU A 436 9.44 24.04 27.22
N PRO A 437 9.44 24.34 28.53
CA PRO A 437 10.09 23.49 29.52
C PRO A 437 9.56 22.06 29.46
N ARG A 438 10.43 21.06 29.67
CA ARG A 438 10.06 19.64 29.53
C ARG A 438 8.88 19.24 30.42
N GLU A 439 8.82 19.81 31.62
CA GLU A 439 7.77 19.61 32.62
C GLU A 439 6.40 20.18 32.22
N SER A 440 6.35 21.04 31.19
CA SER A 440 5.12 21.67 30.73
C SER A 440 4.37 20.87 29.67
N TRP A 441 4.86 19.69 29.28
CA TRP A 441 4.22 18.89 28.24
C TRP A 441 4.39 17.36 28.42
N GLN A 442 3.47 16.62 27.81
CA GLN A 442 3.48 15.16 27.75
C GLN A 442 3.20 14.70 26.31
N VAL A 443 3.79 13.55 25.93
CA VAL A 443 3.63 12.94 24.61
C VAL A 443 3.08 11.53 24.79
N ASP A 444 1.84 11.34 24.37
CA ASP A 444 1.14 10.07 24.45
C ASP A 444 0.96 9.48 23.04
N GLY A 445 1.23 8.18 22.90
CA GLY A 445 0.94 7.47 21.66
C GLY A 445 -0.56 7.27 21.46
N SER A 446 -1.09 7.60 20.28
CA SER A 446 -2.49 7.29 19.93
C SER A 446 -2.74 5.80 19.69
N CYS A 447 -1.66 5.02 19.56
CA CYS A 447 -1.64 3.58 19.29
C CYS A 447 -0.50 2.93 20.09
N PRO A 448 -0.43 1.59 20.18
CA PRO A 448 0.68 0.91 20.85
C PRO A 448 2.04 1.44 20.38
N GLU A 449 2.89 1.78 21.34
CA GLU A 449 4.20 2.37 21.11
C GLU A 449 5.27 1.27 21.12
N LEU A 450 6.24 1.40 20.23
CA LEU A 450 7.44 0.59 20.13
C LEU A 450 8.66 1.50 20.23
N THR A 451 9.70 0.98 20.88
CA THR A 451 10.93 1.74 21.13
C THR A 451 12.13 0.97 20.62
N THR A 452 13.04 1.69 19.98
CA THR A 452 14.37 1.23 19.59
C THR A 452 15.42 1.99 20.41
N GLN A 453 16.70 1.64 20.24
CA GLN A 453 17.78 2.36 20.91
C GLN A 453 17.81 3.86 20.57
N THR A 454 17.38 4.23 19.36
CA THR A 454 17.54 5.59 18.82
C THR A 454 16.24 6.33 18.60
N SER A 455 15.09 5.66 18.69
CA SER A 455 13.78 6.27 18.38
C SER A 455 12.61 5.57 19.05
N ARG A 456 11.51 6.28 19.20
CA ARG A 456 10.19 5.75 19.55
C ARG A 456 9.18 6.05 18.45
N PHE A 457 8.37 5.06 18.09
CA PHE A 457 7.31 5.17 17.10
C PHE A 457 6.10 4.37 17.58
N ASN A 458 4.90 4.78 17.19
CA ASN A 458 3.71 3.95 17.37
C ASN A 458 3.21 3.42 16.03
N LEU A 459 2.35 2.41 16.10
CA LEU A 459 1.91 1.64 14.93
C LEU A 459 1.19 2.49 13.88
N CYS A 460 0.35 3.44 14.31
CA CYS A 460 -0.37 4.34 13.42
C CYS A 460 0.38 5.64 13.07
N GLY A 461 1.59 5.81 13.58
CA GLY A 461 2.43 6.98 13.35
C GLY A 461 1.90 8.28 13.96
N GLN A 462 0.95 8.25 14.90
CA GLN A 462 0.30 9.45 15.45
C GLN A 462 0.52 9.60 16.95
N TYR A 463 0.99 10.78 17.36
CA TYR A 463 1.18 11.16 18.76
C TYR A 463 0.25 12.29 19.14
N ARG A 464 -0.28 12.23 20.35
CA ARG A 464 -0.95 13.32 21.03
C ARG A 464 0.04 14.00 21.96
N VAL A 465 0.14 15.31 21.87
CA VAL A 465 0.97 16.13 22.76
C VAL A 465 0.06 17.06 23.54
N ASP A 466 0.10 16.90 24.85
CA ASP A 466 -0.60 17.78 25.78
C ASP A 466 0.40 18.78 26.37
N ALA A 467 0.15 20.08 26.21
CA ALA A 467 1.05 21.15 26.64
C ALA A 467 0.33 22.14 27.57
N ASN A 468 0.75 22.19 28.83
CA ASN A 468 0.25 23.07 29.88
C ASN A 468 1.16 24.31 30.03
N ALA A 469 1.35 25.05 28.94
CA ALA A 469 2.08 26.31 28.95
C ALA A 469 1.16 27.49 28.62
N GLN A 470 1.31 28.59 29.36
CA GLN A 470 0.52 29.81 29.16
C GLN A 470 0.74 30.34 27.73
N GLY A 471 -0.34 30.45 26.94
CA GLY A 471 -0.29 30.85 25.53
C GLY A 471 -0.04 29.72 24.52
N SER A 472 0.13 28.46 24.95
CA SER A 472 0.16 27.30 24.06
C SER A 472 -1.23 26.68 23.91
N ARG A 473 -1.56 26.14 22.72
CA ARG A 473 -2.69 25.21 22.57
C ARG A 473 -2.45 23.99 23.46
N SER A 474 -3.49 23.57 24.18
CA SER A 474 -3.43 22.51 25.18
C SER A 474 -3.18 21.12 24.59
N ILE A 475 -3.65 20.85 23.36
CA ILE A 475 -3.55 19.55 22.72
C ILE A 475 -3.14 19.72 21.25
N ARG A 476 -2.17 18.91 20.78
CA ARG A 476 -1.69 18.88 19.39
C ARG A 476 -1.49 17.43 18.94
N TYR A 477 -1.64 17.18 17.64
CA TYR A 477 -1.33 15.87 17.06
C TYR A 477 -0.14 15.96 16.12
N PHE A 478 0.83 15.08 16.32
CA PHE A 478 1.98 14.94 15.44
C PHE A 478 1.94 13.59 14.74
N GLN A 479 2.36 13.56 13.48
CA GLN A 479 2.58 12.31 12.76
C GLN A 479 4.07 12.11 12.54
N GLY A 480 4.63 10.96 12.90
CA GLY A 480 6.06 10.71 12.73
C GLY A 480 6.69 9.75 13.72
N ILE A 481 8.00 9.86 13.85
CA ILE A 481 8.88 9.11 14.75
C ILE A 481 9.62 10.14 15.61
N PHE A 482 9.68 9.91 16.92
CA PHE A 482 10.50 10.74 17.80
C PHE A 482 11.87 10.10 18.00
N ASP A 483 12.92 10.90 17.90
CA ASP A 483 14.28 10.45 18.20
C ASP A 483 14.46 10.39 19.73
N ASN A 484 15.07 9.31 20.23
CA ASN A 484 15.45 9.17 21.63
C ASN A 484 16.78 9.89 21.86
N LEU A 485 16.75 11.21 22.00
CA LEU A 485 17.95 12.02 22.26
C LEU A 485 18.20 12.16 23.77
N PRO A 486 19.45 12.00 24.25
CA PRO A 486 19.81 12.15 25.67
C PRO A 486 19.50 13.54 26.26
N ASN A 487 19.44 14.58 25.42
CA ASN A 487 19.53 15.98 25.82
C ASN A 487 18.17 16.70 26.00
N ARG A 488 17.10 15.99 26.35
CA ARG A 488 15.73 16.54 26.56
C ARG A 488 15.09 17.25 25.35
N GLN A 489 15.75 17.30 24.20
CA GLN A 489 15.20 17.84 22.95
C GLN A 489 14.31 16.79 22.29
N LEU A 490 13.11 17.19 21.89
CA LEU A 490 12.16 16.33 21.21
C LEU A 490 12.26 16.59 19.70
N VAL A 491 13.01 15.73 18.99
CA VAL A 491 13.12 15.80 17.53
C VAL A 491 12.14 14.83 16.90
N LEU A 492 11.22 15.37 16.11
CA LEU A 492 10.26 14.64 15.30
C LEU A 492 10.81 14.46 13.88
N THR A 493 10.91 13.23 13.42
CA THR A 493 11.02 12.91 11.99
C THR A 493 9.62 12.65 11.43
N THR A 494 9.17 13.51 10.52
CA THR A 494 7.84 13.44 9.87
C THR A 494 7.97 13.48 8.36
N ASP A 495 6.93 13.12 7.61
CA ASP A 495 6.90 13.36 6.16
C ASP A 495 6.72 14.85 5.82
N VAL A 496 7.18 15.27 4.63
CA VAL A 496 7.08 16.65 4.14
C VAL A 496 5.66 17.19 4.17
N PHE A 497 4.64 16.39 3.81
CA PHE A 497 3.28 16.90 3.76
C PHE A 497 2.76 17.21 5.18
N SER A 498 3.08 16.37 6.16
CA SER A 498 2.67 16.60 7.56
C SER A 498 3.28 17.88 8.10
N TYR A 499 4.57 18.08 7.80
CA TYR A 499 5.28 19.28 8.16
C TYR A 499 4.63 20.51 7.51
N THR A 500 4.44 20.45 6.19
CA THR A 500 3.91 21.55 5.40
C THR A 500 2.51 21.96 5.85
N GLU A 501 1.59 21.01 6.04
CA GLU A 501 0.24 21.34 6.52
C GLU A 501 0.26 21.87 7.95
N GLY A 502 1.11 21.31 8.81
CA GLY A 502 1.25 21.80 10.19
C GLY A 502 1.73 23.24 10.25
N VAL A 503 2.72 23.61 9.43
CA VAL A 503 3.19 25.00 9.32
C VAL A 503 2.15 25.89 8.66
N LEU A 504 1.54 25.44 7.55
CA LEU A 504 0.55 26.22 6.82
C LEU A 504 -0.68 26.54 7.69
N SER A 505 -1.07 25.61 8.56
CA SER A 505 -2.15 25.82 9.53
C SER A 505 -1.80 26.82 10.65
N ALA A 506 -0.52 27.01 10.94
CA ALA A 506 -0.04 27.91 11.98
C ALA A 506 0.25 29.31 11.43
N GLU A 507 0.93 29.39 10.29
CA GLU A 507 1.47 30.62 9.72
C GLU A 507 0.53 31.30 8.71
N ALA A 508 -0.33 30.54 8.04
CA ALA A 508 -1.08 31.04 6.88
C ALA A 508 -2.48 30.42 6.74
N GLN A 509 -3.21 30.30 7.85
CA GLN A 509 -4.55 29.68 7.88
C GLN A 509 -5.57 30.35 6.95
N THR A 510 -5.40 31.65 6.66
CA THR A 510 -6.34 32.45 5.88
C THR A 510 -6.10 32.40 4.37
N LEU A 511 -4.97 31.84 3.92
CA LEU A 511 -4.67 31.79 2.49
C LEU A 511 -5.52 30.75 1.77
N THR A 512 -5.97 31.11 0.57
CA THR A 512 -6.76 30.26 -0.33
C THR A 512 -6.15 30.24 -1.73
N GLY A 513 -6.62 29.32 -2.60
CA GLY A 513 -6.29 29.30 -4.02
C GLY A 513 -4.78 29.25 -4.33
N SER A 514 -4.35 29.98 -5.36
CA SER A 514 -2.96 30.05 -5.80
C SER A 514 -2.01 30.58 -4.73
N ALA A 515 -2.47 31.50 -3.87
CA ALA A 515 -1.67 32.02 -2.75
C ALA A 515 -1.32 30.91 -1.76
N ARG A 516 -2.31 30.07 -1.41
CA ARG A 516 -2.11 28.91 -0.54
C ARG A 516 -1.14 27.92 -1.18
N ALA A 517 -1.29 27.63 -2.47
CA ALA A 517 -0.41 26.73 -3.20
C ALA A 517 1.04 27.25 -3.25
N ALA A 518 1.26 28.54 -3.49
CA ALA A 518 2.58 29.18 -3.44
C ALA A 518 3.21 29.06 -2.05
N MET A 519 2.47 29.44 -1.00
CA MET A 519 2.96 29.33 0.38
C MET A 519 3.29 27.87 0.77
N ARG A 520 2.44 26.93 0.37
CA ARG A 520 2.64 25.49 0.58
C ARG A 520 3.93 24.99 -0.06
N ALA A 521 4.22 25.41 -1.29
CA ALA A 521 5.47 25.08 -1.99
C ALA A 521 6.70 25.66 -1.27
N ALA A 522 6.64 26.93 -0.84
CA ALA A 522 7.74 27.59 -0.12
C ALA A 522 8.05 26.89 1.22
N ILE A 523 7.02 26.53 2.00
CA ILE A 523 7.17 25.78 3.25
C ILE A 523 7.80 24.42 3.00
N ALA A 524 7.29 23.66 2.01
CA ALA A 524 7.82 22.35 1.69
C ALA A 524 9.28 22.41 1.22
N TRP A 525 9.62 23.40 0.40
CA TRP A 525 10.99 23.64 -0.06
C TRP A 525 11.91 23.93 1.13
N ASN A 526 11.54 24.88 2.01
CA ASN A 526 12.33 25.17 3.21
C ASN A 526 12.44 23.96 4.16
N GLY A 527 11.36 23.17 4.28
CA GLY A 527 11.34 21.91 5.04
C GLY A 527 12.42 20.93 4.58
N ARG A 528 12.64 20.86 3.27
CA ARG A 528 13.61 19.96 2.62
C ARG A 528 15.04 20.49 2.69
N GLN A 529 15.22 21.80 2.48
CA GLN A 529 16.53 22.40 2.35
C GLN A 529 17.09 22.95 3.65
N GLY A 530 16.26 23.21 4.66
CA GLY A 530 16.65 24.00 5.83
C GLY A 530 17.24 23.23 7.01
N GLN A 531 17.50 21.92 6.88
CA GLN A 531 17.98 21.09 8.01
C GLN A 531 19.31 21.57 8.61
N HIS A 532 20.11 22.33 7.84
CA HIS A 532 21.36 22.93 8.31
C HIS A 532 21.17 24.11 9.27
N ARG A 533 19.95 24.62 9.47
CA ARG A 533 19.69 25.75 10.38
C ARG A 533 20.00 25.43 11.84
N HIS A 534 19.82 24.18 12.25
CA HIS A 534 20.34 23.68 13.53
C HIS A 534 21.25 22.49 13.26
N SER A 535 22.54 22.76 13.02
CA SER A 535 23.55 21.78 12.66
C SER A 535 23.78 20.69 13.72
N GLU A 536 23.59 21.02 15.00
CA GLU A 536 23.76 20.07 16.11
C GLU A 536 22.83 18.86 16.00
N ALA A 537 21.62 19.08 15.46
CA ALA A 537 20.60 18.06 15.34
C ALA A 537 20.21 17.75 13.89
N ASN A 538 20.68 18.53 12.91
CA ASN A 538 20.25 18.48 11.51
C ASN A 538 18.72 18.51 11.39
N ALA A 539 18.11 19.54 11.98
CA ALA A 539 16.66 19.70 12.09
C ALA A 539 16.25 21.18 12.06
N LEU A 540 14.98 21.43 11.75
CA LEU A 540 14.33 22.74 11.88
C LEU A 540 13.82 22.94 13.31
N CYS A 541 13.51 24.16 13.73
CA CYS A 541 12.75 24.39 14.97
C CYS A 541 11.29 24.80 14.68
N ASP A 542 10.40 24.59 15.64
CA ASP A 542 8.98 24.94 15.57
C ASP A 542 8.69 26.40 15.98
N THR A 543 9.66 27.29 15.80
CA THR A 543 9.57 28.71 16.16
C THR A 543 9.69 29.60 14.92
N THR A 544 9.43 30.89 15.08
CA THR A 544 9.60 31.89 14.01
C THR A 544 11.04 32.04 13.50
N HIS A 545 12.05 31.44 14.17
CA HIS A 545 13.40 31.36 13.63
C HIS A 545 13.49 30.47 12.37
N CYS A 546 12.72 29.37 12.36
CA CYS A 546 12.50 28.54 11.19
C CYS A 546 11.08 28.79 10.68
N MET A 547 10.12 27.97 11.12
CA MET A 547 8.69 28.17 10.86
C MET A 547 7.91 27.61 12.03
N VAL A 548 6.83 28.26 12.42
CA VAL A 548 5.97 27.76 13.50
C VAL A 548 5.28 26.47 13.04
N PHE A 549 5.61 25.36 13.69
CA PHE A 549 5.05 24.04 13.40
C PHE A 549 4.24 23.53 14.59
N MET A 550 2.91 23.56 14.47
CA MET A 550 2.02 23.20 15.58
C MET A 550 1.42 21.79 15.47
N GLY A 551 1.89 20.97 14.52
CA GLY A 551 1.22 19.71 14.18
C GLY A 551 -0.19 19.96 13.62
N ALA A 552 -1.06 18.95 13.68
CA ALA A 552 -2.45 19.02 13.26
C ALA A 552 -3.40 19.24 14.44
N LEU A 553 -4.50 19.98 14.22
CA LEU A 553 -5.60 20.16 15.18
C LEU A 553 -6.44 18.89 15.35
N GLN A 554 -6.65 18.17 14.26
CA GLN A 554 -7.31 16.87 14.19
C GLN A 554 -6.67 16.08 13.05
N PRO A 555 -6.58 14.74 13.13
CA PRO A 555 -6.20 13.93 11.97
C PRO A 555 -7.29 14.08 10.89
N SER A 556 -7.03 14.90 9.87
CA SER A 556 -7.95 14.99 8.73
C SER A 556 -7.67 13.84 7.76
N HIS A 557 -8.72 13.08 7.46
CA HIS A 557 -8.72 12.07 6.38
C HIS A 557 -9.01 12.69 5.00
N THR A 558 -8.89 14.02 4.87
CA THR A 558 -9.18 14.75 3.65
C THR A 558 -8.28 14.33 2.50
N ALA A 559 -8.79 14.46 1.27
CA ALA A 559 -8.03 14.17 0.07
C ALA A 559 -6.70 14.93 0.09
N ILE A 560 -5.61 14.18 -0.09
CA ILE A 560 -4.26 14.72 -0.11
C ILE A 560 -4.12 15.44 -1.45
N GLU A 561 -4.00 16.76 -1.42
CA GLU A 561 -3.47 17.47 -2.57
C GLU A 561 -1.98 17.14 -2.67
N PRO A 562 -1.51 16.45 -3.73
CA PRO A 562 -0.09 16.20 -3.91
C PRO A 562 0.65 17.54 -4.02
N LEU A 563 1.92 17.53 -3.64
CA LEU A 563 2.75 18.71 -3.74
C LEU A 563 3.12 18.90 -5.20
N ASP A 564 2.98 20.11 -5.71
CA ASP A 564 3.35 20.39 -7.09
C ASP A 564 4.88 20.45 -7.21
N ASN A 565 5.47 19.39 -7.78
CA ASN A 565 6.91 19.29 -7.98
C ASN A 565 7.44 20.37 -8.93
N HIS A 566 6.62 20.87 -9.88
CA HIS A 566 7.02 21.96 -10.75
C HIS A 566 7.29 23.25 -9.95
N LEU A 567 6.43 23.57 -8.98
CA LEU A 567 6.65 24.74 -8.11
C LEU A 567 7.92 24.62 -7.28
N LEU A 568 8.30 23.41 -6.87
CA LEU A 568 9.53 23.16 -6.12
C LEU A 568 10.78 23.33 -6.98
N ASP A 569 10.70 22.93 -8.25
CA ASP A 569 11.76 23.14 -9.24
C ASP A 569 11.92 24.64 -9.51
N VAL A 570 10.82 25.37 -9.69
CA VAL A 570 10.82 26.85 -9.81
C VAL A 570 11.49 27.51 -8.60
N LEU A 571 11.14 27.08 -7.38
CA LEU A 571 11.75 27.61 -6.15
C LEU A 571 13.24 27.30 -6.06
N THR A 572 13.66 26.12 -6.49
CA THR A 572 15.08 25.74 -6.51
C THR A 572 15.87 26.64 -7.46
N GLU A 573 15.31 26.93 -8.64
CA GLU A 573 15.92 27.85 -9.60
C GLU A 573 15.97 29.29 -9.07
N LEU A 574 14.88 29.79 -8.49
CA LEU A 574 14.83 31.12 -7.88
C LEU A 574 15.83 31.26 -6.73
N ALA A 575 15.93 30.24 -5.87
CA ALA A 575 16.87 30.21 -4.76
C ALA A 575 18.33 30.23 -5.24
N HIS A 576 18.64 29.44 -6.30
CA HIS A 576 19.97 29.43 -6.91
C HIS A 576 20.33 30.79 -7.52
N ARG A 577 19.43 31.41 -8.29
CA ARG A 577 19.66 32.73 -8.92
C ARG A 577 19.90 33.85 -7.92
N THR A 578 19.19 33.80 -6.79
CA THR A 578 19.31 34.81 -5.74
C THR A 578 20.37 34.47 -4.70
N ASN A 579 21.04 33.31 -4.84
CA ASN A 579 22.00 32.77 -3.89
C ASN A 579 21.45 32.72 -2.45
N THR A 580 20.18 32.31 -2.31
CA THR A 580 19.57 32.09 -1.00
C THR A 580 19.43 30.59 -0.72
N ASN A 581 19.65 30.23 0.55
CA ASN A 581 19.40 28.88 1.06
C ASN A 581 18.13 28.83 1.94
N TRP A 582 17.36 29.92 1.97
CA TRP A 582 16.13 30.02 2.73
C TRP A 582 15.15 31.00 2.09
N LEU A 583 13.91 30.55 1.89
CA LEU A 583 12.84 31.35 1.31
C LEU A 583 12.03 31.99 2.43
N SER A 584 12.36 33.24 2.75
CA SER A 584 11.66 33.98 3.80
C SER A 584 10.23 34.32 3.39
N PHE A 585 9.31 34.34 4.36
CA PHE A 585 7.94 34.79 4.16
C PHE A 585 7.46 35.54 5.40
N ALA A 586 6.55 36.47 5.21
CA ALA A 586 5.97 37.28 6.29
C ALA A 586 4.52 37.60 5.99
N LYS A 587 3.74 37.91 7.02
CA LYS A 587 2.33 38.31 6.86
C LYS A 587 2.17 39.49 5.88
N GLY A 588 3.08 40.46 5.96
CA GLY A 588 3.08 41.63 5.08
C GLY A 588 1.91 42.57 5.36
N GLY A 589 1.53 43.35 4.35
CA GLY A 589 0.36 44.22 4.40
C GLY A 589 0.68 45.69 4.15
N GLU A 590 -0.37 46.47 3.90
CA GLU A 590 -0.31 47.92 3.68
C GLU A 590 -0.86 48.71 4.89
N GLN A 591 -1.25 48.01 5.96
CA GLN A 591 -1.75 48.63 7.17
C GLN A 591 -0.65 49.44 7.86
N ARG A 592 -0.91 50.74 8.06
CA ARG A 592 -0.04 51.61 8.85
C ARG A 592 -0.21 51.28 10.33
N TRP A 593 0.88 51.22 11.06
CA TRP A 593 0.87 51.04 12.51
C TRP A 593 1.72 52.11 13.18
N GLN A 594 1.38 52.42 14.43
CA GLN A 594 2.11 53.36 15.28
C GLN A 594 2.10 52.83 16.72
N THR A 595 3.22 52.94 17.41
CA THR A 595 3.38 52.49 18.80
C THR A 595 4.20 53.51 19.58
N TYR A 596 3.80 53.71 20.84
CA TYR A 596 4.44 54.63 21.76
C TYR A 596 5.17 53.82 22.84
N TRP A 597 6.42 54.16 23.08
CA TRP A 597 7.21 53.59 24.16
C TRP A 597 7.70 54.70 25.09
N PRO A 598 7.25 54.72 26.35
CA PRO A 598 7.78 55.64 27.34
C PRO A 598 9.28 55.44 27.50
N GLN A 599 10.04 56.54 27.59
CA GLN A 599 11.48 56.54 27.80
C GLN A 599 11.90 55.69 29.00
N ALA A 600 11.13 55.74 30.09
CA ALA A 600 11.37 54.93 31.29
C ALA A 600 11.27 53.41 31.05
N GLN A 601 10.36 52.96 30.17
CA GLN A 601 10.22 51.55 29.84
C GLN A 601 11.32 51.08 28.89
N LEU A 602 11.68 51.94 27.93
CA LEU A 602 12.76 51.69 26.97
C LEU A 602 14.12 51.58 27.67
N THR A 603 14.44 52.51 28.56
CA THR A 603 15.65 52.47 29.40
C THR A 603 15.72 51.21 30.26
N GLN A 604 14.61 50.81 30.88
CA GLN A 604 14.54 49.56 31.64
C GLN A 604 14.73 48.32 30.75
N LEU A 605 14.11 48.27 29.57
CA LEU A 605 14.22 47.14 28.65
C LEU A 605 15.62 47.02 28.03
N LEU A 606 16.27 48.15 27.77
CA LEU A 606 17.63 48.22 27.21
C LEU A 606 18.72 48.05 28.27
N ALA A 607 18.38 48.22 29.56
CA ALA A 607 19.29 48.27 30.70
C ALA A 607 20.28 49.45 30.62
N GLU A 608 19.80 50.59 30.13
CA GLU A 608 20.59 51.81 29.89
C GLU A 608 19.96 53.00 30.61
N PRO A 609 20.74 53.93 31.19
CA PRO A 609 20.20 55.00 32.03
C PRO A 609 19.39 56.02 31.25
N TRP A 610 19.75 56.29 29.99
CA TRP A 610 19.04 57.22 29.11
C TRP A 610 19.36 56.96 27.64
N ILE A 611 18.35 57.00 26.79
CA ILE A 611 18.49 56.93 25.33
C ILE A 611 18.43 58.36 24.78
N GLN A 612 19.53 58.84 24.21
CA GLN A 612 19.63 60.19 23.65
C GLN A 612 18.99 60.29 22.26
N ASP A 613 19.23 59.30 21.41
CA ASP A 613 18.70 59.29 20.04
C ASP A 613 18.53 57.86 19.53
N ILE A 614 17.60 57.65 18.61
CA ILE A 614 17.39 56.38 17.91
C ILE A 614 17.30 56.67 16.42
N ARG A 615 18.29 56.20 15.66
CA ARG A 615 18.35 56.43 14.21
C ARG A 615 18.21 55.15 13.44
N ARG A 616 17.58 55.27 12.28
CA ARG A 616 17.46 54.20 11.30
C ARG A 616 18.43 54.43 10.15
N GLU A 617 19.26 53.45 9.85
CA GLU A 617 20.11 53.39 8.68
C GLU A 617 19.59 52.32 7.71
N ARG A 618 19.51 52.64 6.42
CA ARG A 618 19.34 51.64 5.36
C ARG A 618 20.64 51.51 4.58
N ARG A 619 21.25 50.33 4.63
CA ARG A 619 22.51 50.05 3.92
C ARG A 619 22.27 49.77 2.44
N LYS A 620 23.33 49.85 1.64
CA LYS A 620 23.30 49.55 0.19
C LYS A 620 22.87 48.12 -0.11
N THR A 621 23.06 47.20 0.83
CA THR A 621 22.59 45.81 0.76
C THR A 621 21.07 45.68 0.91
N GLY A 622 20.37 46.76 1.28
CA GLY A 622 18.95 46.75 1.63
C GLY A 622 18.68 46.57 3.13
N ASP A 623 19.68 46.10 3.88
CA ASP A 623 19.58 45.84 5.32
C ASP A 623 19.27 47.12 6.09
N ILE A 624 18.39 47.00 7.08
CA ILE A 624 18.01 48.09 7.97
C ILE A 624 18.70 47.86 9.32
N TRP A 625 19.41 48.88 9.78
CA TRP A 625 20.10 48.93 11.06
C TRP A 625 19.52 50.05 11.93
N ILE A 626 19.50 49.84 13.23
CA ILE A 626 19.06 50.80 14.23
C ILE A 626 20.27 51.17 15.09
N HIS A 627 20.55 52.45 15.15
CA HIS A 627 21.61 53.04 15.96
C HIS A 627 20.97 53.64 17.21
N LEU A 628 21.36 53.12 18.36
CA LEU A 628 20.94 53.59 19.67
C LEU A 628 22.08 54.43 20.24
N TYR A 629 21.81 55.71 20.44
CA TYR A 629 22.79 56.65 21.01
C TYR A 629 22.52 56.83 22.49
N TYR A 630 23.54 56.54 23.29
CA TYR A 630 23.57 56.73 24.74
C TYR A 630 24.57 57.85 25.07
N ALA A 631 24.70 58.20 26.36
CA ALA A 631 25.57 59.30 26.78
C ALA A 631 27.05 59.10 26.43
N GLU A 632 27.56 57.87 26.53
CA GLU A 632 28.99 57.55 26.36
C GLU A 632 29.26 56.48 25.30
N GLN A 633 28.21 55.88 24.72
CA GLN A 633 28.33 54.75 23.80
C GLN A 633 27.24 54.76 22.72
N GLU A 634 27.50 54.04 21.63
CA GLU A 634 26.55 53.77 20.55
C GLU A 634 26.42 52.25 20.39
N GLU A 635 25.18 51.77 20.31
CA GLU A 635 24.88 50.37 19.99
C GLU A 635 24.22 50.31 18.62
N THR A 636 24.73 49.44 17.76
CA THR A 636 24.19 49.23 16.41
C THR A 636 23.57 47.85 16.33
N LEU A 637 22.25 47.79 16.12
CA LEU A 637 21.46 46.57 16.06
C LEU A 637 20.87 46.37 14.67
N SER A 638 20.73 45.11 14.23
CA SER A 638 19.88 44.85 13.08
C SER A 638 18.44 45.18 13.44
N CYS A 639 17.69 45.70 12.47
CA CYS A 639 16.32 46.12 12.73
C CYS A 639 15.41 44.97 13.21
N GLU A 640 15.68 43.73 12.78
CA GLU A 640 14.97 42.55 13.29
C GLU A 640 15.19 42.33 14.79
N VAL A 641 16.43 42.49 15.29
CA VAL A 641 16.72 42.39 16.72
C VAL A 641 15.95 43.48 17.49
N PHE A 642 15.98 44.71 16.99
CA PHE A 642 15.27 45.83 17.58
C PHE A 642 13.74 45.61 17.60
N ARG A 643 13.16 45.22 16.46
CA ARG A 643 11.73 44.90 16.31
C ARG A 643 11.30 43.83 17.30
N ASN A 644 12.06 42.73 17.39
CA ASN A 644 11.71 41.59 18.25
C ASN A 644 11.84 41.92 19.75
N ARG A 645 12.78 42.80 20.11
CA ARG A 645 12.95 43.29 21.49
C ARG A 645 11.76 44.15 21.93
N LEU A 646 11.29 45.04 21.05
CA LEU A 646 10.17 45.95 21.30
C LEU A 646 8.79 45.43 20.85
N LYS A 647 8.71 44.19 20.35
CA LYS A 647 7.46 43.58 19.84
C LYS A 647 6.73 44.47 18.82
N LEU A 648 7.47 45.18 17.97
CA LEU A 648 6.90 46.02 16.92
C LEU A 648 6.36 45.14 15.77
N ALA A 649 5.35 45.64 15.04
CA ALA A 649 4.71 44.89 13.96
C ALA A 649 5.65 44.65 12.76
N SER A 650 6.41 45.65 12.35
CA SER A 650 7.46 45.55 11.35
C SER A 650 8.66 46.42 11.74
N CYS A 651 9.71 46.42 10.92
CA CYS A 651 10.77 47.41 11.06
C CYS A 651 10.19 48.83 10.94
N PRO A 652 10.40 49.73 11.91
CA PRO A 652 9.84 51.07 11.84
C PRO A 652 10.39 51.81 10.62
N ASP A 653 9.50 52.50 9.90
CA ASP A 653 9.86 53.40 8.82
C ASP A 653 10.30 54.75 9.38
N THR A 654 9.66 55.19 10.46
CA THR A 654 10.02 56.42 11.18
C THR A 654 10.13 56.17 12.68
N ILE A 655 11.09 56.88 13.27
CA ILE A 655 11.35 56.89 14.71
C ILE A 655 11.50 58.35 15.10
N THR A 656 10.64 58.82 16.00
CA THR A 656 10.66 60.20 16.47
C THR A 656 10.49 60.26 17.97
N LEU A 657 11.14 61.24 18.60
CA LEU A 657 10.86 61.58 19.99
C LEU A 657 9.55 62.38 20.03
N ALA A 658 8.63 62.00 20.92
CA ALA A 658 7.38 62.71 21.10
C ALA A 658 7.64 64.14 21.62
N PRO A 659 6.72 65.09 21.38
CA PRO A 659 6.90 66.49 21.79
C PRO A 659 7.10 66.68 23.30
N ASP A 660 6.58 65.76 24.12
CA ASP A 660 6.74 65.74 25.57
C ASP A 660 8.14 65.27 26.03
N GLN A 661 8.99 64.82 25.10
CA GLN A 661 10.30 64.20 25.33
C GLN A 661 10.27 63.01 26.30
N ALA A 662 9.08 62.48 26.60
CA ALA A 662 8.87 61.41 27.56
C ALA A 662 8.66 60.06 26.87
N SER A 663 8.40 60.06 25.57
CA SER A 663 8.13 58.83 24.79
C SER A 663 8.77 58.85 23.41
N TRP A 664 9.12 57.66 22.93
CA TRP A 664 9.48 57.41 21.53
C TRP A 664 8.28 56.92 20.75
N VAL A 665 8.12 57.45 19.54
CA VAL A 665 7.08 57.09 18.60
C VAL A 665 7.71 56.30 17.46
N PHE A 666 7.25 55.06 17.29
CA PHE A 666 7.62 54.20 16.17
C PHE A 666 6.43 54.08 15.25
N SER A 667 6.63 54.25 13.95
CA SER A 667 5.59 53.94 12.97
C SER A 667 6.15 53.27 11.74
N GLY A 668 5.32 52.46 11.10
CA GLY A 668 5.68 51.71 9.91
C GLY A 668 4.48 51.14 9.18
N ILE A 669 4.75 50.35 8.15
CA ILE A 669 3.73 49.70 7.32
C ILE A 669 3.89 48.18 7.38
N GLY A 670 2.77 47.48 7.41
CA GLY A 670 2.69 46.02 7.33
C GLY A 670 3.22 45.30 8.57
N GLU A 671 3.34 43.98 8.46
CA GLU A 671 3.77 43.11 9.55
C GLU A 671 4.85 42.11 9.08
N GLY A 672 5.86 41.90 9.93
CA GLY A 672 6.98 41.00 9.70
C GLY A 672 8.23 41.69 9.11
N HIS A 673 9.13 40.88 8.53
CA HIS A 673 10.47 41.32 8.12
C HIS A 673 10.54 41.88 6.69
N GLY A 674 9.44 41.82 5.93
CA GLY A 674 9.35 42.41 4.58
C GLY A 674 10.24 41.77 3.51
N LEU A 675 10.67 40.51 3.70
CA LEU A 675 11.52 39.78 2.76
C LEU A 675 10.75 38.59 2.18
N GLY A 676 10.94 38.33 0.88
CA GLY A 676 10.35 37.19 0.18
C GLY A 676 8.83 37.25 0.07
N LEU A 677 8.15 36.14 0.34
CA LEU A 677 6.70 36.02 0.12
C LEU A 677 5.90 36.77 1.19
N SER A 678 5.20 37.84 0.77
CA SER A 678 4.19 38.52 1.59
C SER A 678 2.85 37.81 1.47
N LEU A 679 2.27 37.32 2.58
CA LEU A 679 1.01 36.58 2.57
C LEU A 679 -0.15 37.46 2.06
N SER A 680 -0.21 38.72 2.49
CA SER A 680 -1.25 39.66 2.04
C SER A 680 -1.14 39.94 0.54
N ARG A 681 0.08 40.09 0.02
CA ARG A 681 0.34 40.33 -1.40
C ARG A 681 0.01 39.09 -2.21
N ALA A 682 0.42 37.91 -1.76
CA ALA A 682 0.12 36.65 -2.41
C ALA A 682 -1.39 36.44 -2.55
N GLN A 683 -2.16 36.73 -1.49
CA GLN A 683 -3.62 36.66 -1.52
C GLN A 683 -4.21 37.62 -2.55
N ALA A 684 -3.79 38.89 -2.57
CA ALA A 684 -4.26 39.88 -3.54
C ALA A 684 -3.93 39.49 -4.99
N LEU A 685 -2.73 38.96 -5.26
CA LEU A 685 -2.35 38.47 -6.58
C LEU A 685 -3.16 37.23 -6.99
N SER A 686 -3.45 36.33 -6.05
CA SER A 686 -4.32 35.18 -6.30
C SER A 686 -5.74 35.60 -6.64
N GLU A 687 -6.29 36.62 -5.98
CA GLU A 687 -7.62 37.19 -6.29
C GLU A 687 -7.66 37.87 -7.66
N GLN A 688 -6.52 38.36 -8.14
CA GLN A 688 -6.33 38.86 -9.51
C GLN A 688 -6.13 37.75 -10.55
N GLY A 689 -6.19 36.48 -10.15
CA GLY A 689 -6.07 35.33 -11.04
C GLY A 689 -4.65 34.90 -11.36
N MET A 690 -3.64 35.39 -10.63
CA MET A 690 -2.26 34.91 -10.82
C MET A 690 -2.10 33.44 -10.37
N SER A 691 -1.25 32.71 -11.08
CA SER A 691 -0.88 31.34 -10.71
C SER A 691 0.08 31.32 -9.52
N ALA A 692 0.18 30.18 -8.85
CA ALA A 692 1.13 29.99 -7.75
C ALA A 692 2.58 30.25 -8.20
N GLU A 693 2.94 29.80 -9.40
CA GLU A 693 4.26 30.06 -10.00
C GLU A 693 4.53 31.56 -10.15
N GLN A 694 3.56 32.31 -10.70
CA GLN A 694 3.71 33.76 -10.88
C GLN A 694 3.87 34.49 -9.54
N ILE A 695 3.14 34.05 -8.50
CA ILE A 695 3.25 34.60 -7.15
C ILE A 695 4.64 34.33 -6.56
N LEU A 696 5.17 33.11 -6.74
CA LEU A 696 6.52 32.75 -6.27
C LEU A 696 7.61 33.55 -6.99
N ILE A 697 7.47 33.72 -8.30
CA ILE A 697 8.37 34.54 -9.11
C ILE A 697 8.31 36.00 -8.64
N ASP A 698 7.12 36.58 -8.44
CA ASP A 698 6.97 37.95 -7.93
C ASP A 698 7.65 38.14 -6.56
N ALA A 699 7.55 37.15 -5.68
CA ALA A 699 8.10 37.17 -4.33
C ALA A 699 9.62 37.03 -4.27
N TYR A 700 10.20 36.14 -5.07
CA TYR A 700 11.61 35.73 -4.91
C TYR A 700 12.52 36.15 -6.06
N GLN A 701 11.99 36.69 -7.16
CA GLN A 701 12.83 37.25 -8.23
C GLN A 701 13.28 38.69 -7.93
N ARG A 702 12.52 39.44 -7.12
CA ARG A 702 12.81 40.84 -6.81
C ARG A 702 13.90 40.95 -5.74
N LYS A 703 14.91 41.78 -5.99
CA LYS A 703 15.88 42.26 -4.99
C LYS A 703 15.45 43.61 -4.45
#